data_AF-A0A0U3N0U8-F1
#
_entry.id   AF-A0A0U3N0U8-F1
#
_cell.length_a   1.000
_cell.length_b   1.000
_cell.length_c   1.000
_cell.angle_alpha   90.00
_cell.angle_beta   90.00
_cell.angle_gamma   90.00
#
_symmetry.space_group_name_H-M   'P 1'
#
loop_
_entity.id
_entity.type
_entity.pdbx_description
1 polymer ?
#
loop_
_entity_poly.entity_id
_entity_poly.type
_entity_poly.pdbx_seq_one_letter_code
_entity_poly.pdbx_strand_id
1 'polypeptide(L)'
;MVKLYCAVVGVAGSAFSVRVDESDTVDDLKDAIKAKKPNDFKDIDADKLELYVAKRDGVWLTEADVKSGVADITGLVRLEVVRAKLFSVGLSDEVVSEVDAQEEAAGRGPVNVLVVVPMKKRRVDAGVDEERRFFDTRDFPPLLAPPQRGATVESPEAQWEKLLNSLEWKEPKRLCASSGQNWPYQGESELAGHLVEPLALHYTAWYLQNEDKQNHAINLVLSGPGTGKSRMLDQMKGLMCAAAARSNNRKLKERMENAFVFSVTFENGTSATGSLLDRDNPEFDISYRMLYQLSKDKKAWPVFVDKLRMMCSSLPLRIQIVIDILAKLKGIDDVKKMTVILCVDGLQKLVNDGTKSCDFYRVLASVCSFLNSSRAFAVCVCSATVQSPVDKALSDSPQKRVFLVPPPLRGHEVLPTKTRIEKQLVDDMGGHGRALETLQLFLSHYTKDQLEEMDPTWMFEKVCDALRLQYGDIFASPFFQDPYNCREVLAAILSRRRYKLFDRIGRTDMTVDCLRSFGLFRWGAEGHLECAFILLVLLMQKLPKKLGEVDNFDDHLTRTVLVWQRFEQFVAFYRRVKSIAYCETPVALSSFHAGARFGAIQDIIITEPTSRTVVEALRQEDTKSSSDDSTCFTNRDGGVKISDMDTIVINGASASAGDLFMRVQLKVGRQNVQCNEVIQCKLLQTKQKIHEDAYAKERAKAANESSDVFLLVTPAQATEFDLPPRCGLVSANEFGRYFGPFTSRAYRSFLEPPNINTASFHELRRLEGVGDATAAKIIAERTIRRFSNLEDALNRLVPSKKGKTAMILSRMHYDDDEADL
;
A
#
# COMPACT_ATOMS: atom_id res chain seq x y z
N MET A 1 -26.96 -38.23 15.78
CA MET A 1 -27.26 -38.20 14.33
C MET A 1 -27.92 -36.88 13.94
N VAL A 2 -27.18 -36.05 13.21
CA VAL A 2 -27.61 -34.77 12.65
C VAL A 2 -28.19 -34.98 11.25
N LYS A 3 -29.22 -34.20 10.90
CA LYS A 3 -29.79 -34.18 9.54
C LYS A 3 -29.30 -32.92 8.81
N LEU A 4 -28.39 -33.09 7.86
CA LEU A 4 -27.82 -32.00 7.05
C LEU A 4 -28.55 -31.90 5.71
N TYR A 5 -28.83 -30.68 5.27
CA TYR A 5 -29.34 -30.40 3.92
C TYR A 5 -28.19 -29.95 3.00
N CYS A 6 -28.06 -30.65 1.87
CA CYS A 6 -26.97 -30.48 0.92
C CYS A 6 -27.50 -30.03 -0.45
N ALA A 7 -26.71 -29.24 -1.19
CA ALA A 7 -27.03 -28.88 -2.57
C ALA A 7 -25.78 -28.98 -3.46
N VAL A 8 -25.96 -29.35 -4.74
CA VAL A 8 -24.85 -29.47 -5.70
C VAL A 8 -24.63 -28.15 -6.42
N VAL A 9 -23.40 -27.64 -6.39
CA VAL A 9 -23.00 -26.39 -7.03
C VAL A 9 -23.05 -26.55 -8.56
N GLY A 10 -23.63 -25.57 -9.24
CA GLY A 10 -23.79 -25.56 -10.70
C GLY A 10 -24.92 -26.43 -11.24
N VAL A 11 -25.66 -27.12 -10.38
CA VAL A 11 -26.84 -27.92 -10.78
C VAL A 11 -28.09 -27.30 -10.16
N ALA A 12 -29.02 -26.82 -10.99
CA ALA A 12 -30.31 -26.35 -10.51
C ALA A 12 -31.12 -27.53 -9.97
N GLY A 13 -31.52 -27.47 -8.70
CA GLY A 13 -32.28 -28.53 -8.03
C GLY A 13 -32.57 -28.21 -6.57
N SER A 14 -33.52 -28.93 -5.98
CA SER A 14 -33.83 -28.80 -4.54
C SER A 14 -32.73 -29.43 -3.69
N ALA A 15 -32.51 -28.88 -2.48
CA ALA A 15 -31.62 -29.47 -1.49
C ALA A 15 -32.05 -30.90 -1.13
N PHE A 16 -31.09 -31.75 -0.76
CA PHE A 16 -31.34 -33.12 -0.34
C PHE A 16 -30.75 -33.38 1.04
N SER A 17 -31.42 -34.21 1.84
CA SER A 17 -30.98 -34.47 3.22
C SER A 17 -30.08 -35.70 3.32
N VAL A 18 -29.04 -35.59 4.15
CA VAL A 18 -28.10 -36.63 4.55
C VAL A 18 -28.08 -36.73 6.07
N ARG A 19 -28.06 -37.94 6.61
CA ARG A 19 -27.96 -38.19 8.06
C ARG A 19 -26.59 -38.76 8.39
N VAL A 20 -25.89 -38.13 9.33
CA VAL A 20 -24.54 -38.48 9.80
C VAL A 20 -24.46 -38.23 11.31
N ASP A 21 -23.53 -38.84 12.02
CA ASP A 21 -23.27 -38.46 13.42
C ASP A 21 -22.41 -37.20 13.49
N GLU A 22 -22.61 -36.33 14.49
CA GLU A 22 -21.77 -35.13 14.62
C GLU A 22 -20.31 -35.46 14.94
N SER A 23 -20.07 -36.65 15.53
CA SER A 23 -18.75 -37.22 15.76
C SER A 23 -18.16 -37.92 14.54
N ASP A 24 -18.86 -37.97 13.40
CA ASP A 24 -18.30 -38.44 12.14
C ASP A 24 -17.33 -37.40 11.54
N THR A 25 -16.51 -37.85 10.59
CA THR A 25 -15.55 -36.99 9.90
C THR A 25 -16.11 -36.39 8.61
N VAL A 26 -15.41 -35.40 8.05
CA VAL A 26 -15.73 -34.86 6.72
C VAL A 26 -15.67 -35.95 5.63
N ASP A 27 -14.80 -36.95 5.79
CA ASP A 27 -14.71 -38.10 4.87
C ASP A 27 -15.98 -38.95 4.90
N ASP A 28 -16.46 -39.30 6.10
CA ASP A 28 -17.71 -40.04 6.31
C ASP A 28 -18.92 -39.29 5.70
N LEU A 29 -18.92 -37.95 5.79
CA LEU A 29 -19.94 -37.10 5.17
C LEU A 29 -19.89 -37.17 3.63
N LYS A 30 -18.71 -37.22 3.02
CA LYS A 30 -18.57 -37.38 1.56
C LYS A 30 -19.13 -38.71 1.09
N ASP A 31 -18.86 -39.79 1.82
CA ASP A 31 -19.41 -41.11 1.54
C ASP A 31 -20.94 -41.14 1.67
N ALA A 32 -21.48 -40.52 2.72
CA ALA A 32 -22.92 -40.43 2.93
C ALA A 32 -23.63 -39.61 1.82
N ILE A 33 -23.01 -38.53 1.35
CA ILE A 33 -23.51 -37.74 0.21
C ILE A 33 -23.52 -38.56 -1.08
N LYS A 34 -22.42 -39.27 -1.38
CA LYS A 34 -22.33 -40.13 -2.57
C LYS A 34 -23.39 -41.24 -2.54
N ALA A 35 -23.54 -41.92 -1.40
CA ALA A 35 -24.53 -42.98 -1.21
C ALA A 35 -25.98 -42.48 -1.38
N LYS A 36 -26.25 -41.21 -1.04
CA LYS A 36 -27.59 -40.61 -1.18
C LYS A 36 -27.96 -40.31 -2.63
N LYS A 37 -26.98 -40.05 -3.49
CA LYS A 37 -27.16 -39.66 -4.90
C LYS A 37 -26.28 -40.51 -5.82
N PRO A 38 -26.48 -41.84 -5.85
CA PRO A 38 -25.57 -42.76 -6.55
C PRO A 38 -25.55 -42.55 -8.07
N ASN A 39 -26.67 -42.10 -8.66
CA ASN A 39 -26.72 -41.81 -10.10
C ASN A 39 -26.02 -40.49 -10.45
N ASP A 40 -26.19 -39.46 -9.63
CA ASP A 40 -25.59 -38.13 -9.86
C ASP A 40 -24.06 -38.18 -9.65
N PHE A 41 -23.57 -39.11 -8.82
CA PHE A 41 -22.16 -39.30 -8.50
C PHE A 41 -21.58 -40.64 -8.97
N LYS A 42 -22.22 -41.32 -9.94
CA LYS A 42 -21.82 -42.68 -10.37
C LYS A 42 -20.37 -42.78 -10.87
N ASP A 43 -19.85 -41.72 -11.48
CA ASP A 43 -18.52 -41.66 -12.11
C ASP A 43 -17.50 -40.85 -11.29
N ILE A 44 -17.84 -40.52 -10.03
CA ILE A 44 -17.06 -39.65 -9.14
C ILE A 44 -16.82 -40.37 -7.83
N ASP A 45 -15.55 -40.55 -7.46
CA ASP A 45 -15.19 -41.09 -6.14
C ASP A 45 -15.52 -40.08 -5.04
N ALA A 46 -15.95 -40.57 -3.87
CA ALA A 46 -16.42 -39.71 -2.78
C ALA A 46 -15.33 -38.72 -2.34
N ASP A 47 -14.07 -39.16 -2.33
CA ASP A 47 -12.89 -38.34 -2.02
C ASP A 47 -12.73 -37.14 -2.96
N LYS A 48 -13.21 -37.25 -4.21
CA LYS A 48 -13.17 -36.17 -5.22
C LYS A 48 -14.25 -35.11 -5.02
N LEU A 49 -15.25 -35.32 -4.18
CA LEU A 49 -16.22 -34.28 -3.85
C LEU A 49 -15.55 -33.19 -3.02
N GLU A 50 -15.75 -31.92 -3.38
CA GLU A 50 -15.37 -30.80 -2.53
C GLU A 50 -16.60 -30.29 -1.78
N LEU A 51 -16.49 -30.14 -0.46
CA LEU A 51 -17.58 -29.71 0.39
C LEU A 51 -17.30 -28.32 0.95
N TYR A 52 -18.33 -27.47 1.03
CA TYR A 52 -18.28 -26.13 1.59
C TYR A 52 -19.40 -25.95 2.61
N VAL A 53 -19.13 -25.24 3.69
CA VAL A 53 -20.17 -24.81 4.64
C VAL A 53 -20.99 -23.72 3.96
N ALA A 54 -22.29 -23.95 3.84
CA ALA A 54 -23.23 -23.06 3.13
C ALA A 54 -23.65 -21.85 3.99
N LYS A 55 -22.67 -21.19 4.63
CA LYS A 55 -22.87 -20.08 5.55
C LYS A 55 -22.09 -18.86 5.08
N ARG A 56 -22.78 -17.73 4.87
CA ARG A 56 -22.21 -16.46 4.40
C ARG A 56 -22.52 -15.38 5.43
N ASP A 57 -21.49 -14.68 5.90
CA ASP A 57 -21.59 -13.63 6.93
C ASP A 57 -22.38 -14.06 8.18
N GLY A 58 -22.25 -15.33 8.57
CA GLY A 58 -22.95 -15.90 9.73
C GLY A 58 -24.38 -16.38 9.48
N VAL A 59 -24.90 -16.28 8.25
CA VAL A 59 -26.27 -16.69 7.87
C VAL A 59 -26.21 -17.89 6.91
N TRP A 60 -27.09 -18.87 7.10
CA TRP A 60 -27.21 -20.04 6.22
C TRP A 60 -27.84 -19.66 4.88
N LEU A 61 -27.37 -20.27 3.79
CA LEU A 61 -28.09 -20.23 2.51
C LEU A 61 -29.41 -20.98 2.64
N THR A 62 -30.45 -20.57 1.90
CA THR A 62 -31.76 -21.21 1.94
C THR A 62 -32.01 -22.13 0.74
N GLU A 63 -33.01 -23.00 0.83
CA GLU A 63 -33.44 -23.81 -0.31
C GLU A 63 -33.83 -22.95 -1.52
N ALA A 64 -34.43 -21.78 -1.31
CA ALA A 64 -34.74 -20.82 -2.36
C ALA A 64 -33.48 -20.28 -3.08
N ASP A 65 -32.40 -20.02 -2.32
CA ASP A 65 -31.14 -19.55 -2.88
C ASP A 65 -30.51 -20.60 -3.80
N VAL A 66 -30.53 -21.87 -3.38
CA VAL A 66 -29.91 -22.96 -4.15
C VAL A 66 -30.77 -23.46 -5.31
N LYS A 67 -32.10 -23.26 -5.27
CA LYS A 67 -33.03 -23.74 -6.31
C LYS A 67 -32.75 -23.15 -7.68
N SER A 68 -32.19 -21.94 -7.73
CA SER A 68 -31.75 -21.26 -8.96
C SER A 68 -30.36 -21.71 -9.46
N GLY A 69 -29.69 -22.58 -8.71
CA GLY A 69 -28.32 -23.04 -8.94
C GLY A 69 -27.30 -22.13 -8.26
N VAL A 70 -26.51 -22.66 -7.32
CA VAL A 70 -25.40 -21.90 -6.73
C VAL A 70 -24.20 -22.04 -7.66
N ALA A 71 -23.74 -20.93 -8.25
CA ALA A 71 -22.50 -20.89 -9.05
C ALA A 71 -21.32 -20.25 -8.29
N ASP A 72 -21.62 -19.49 -7.24
CA ASP A 72 -20.65 -18.73 -6.46
C ASP A 72 -20.40 -19.36 -5.09
N ILE A 73 -19.16 -19.82 -4.88
CA ILE A 73 -18.67 -20.36 -3.60
C ILE A 73 -17.75 -19.36 -2.88
N THR A 74 -17.64 -18.13 -3.37
CA THR A 74 -16.74 -17.10 -2.81
C THR A 74 -17.18 -16.74 -1.39
N GLY A 75 -16.20 -16.72 -0.48
CA GLY A 75 -16.43 -16.41 0.94
C GLY A 75 -16.97 -17.58 1.77
N LEU A 76 -17.23 -18.74 1.17
CA LEU A 76 -17.63 -19.94 1.90
C LEU A 76 -16.40 -20.71 2.40
N VAL A 77 -16.53 -21.31 3.58
CA VAL A 77 -15.46 -22.11 4.19
C VAL A 77 -15.43 -23.49 3.55
N ARG A 78 -14.31 -23.85 2.94
CA ARG A 78 -14.07 -25.18 2.37
C ARG A 78 -13.72 -26.19 3.47
N LEU A 79 -14.33 -27.37 3.43
CA LEU A 79 -14.03 -28.48 4.33
C LEU A 79 -12.83 -29.29 3.79
N GLU A 80 -11.62 -28.71 3.91
CA GLU A 80 -10.40 -29.31 3.36
C GLU A 80 -9.82 -30.46 4.19
N VAL A 81 -10.01 -30.41 5.51
CA VAL A 81 -9.44 -31.40 6.44
C VAL A 81 -10.38 -32.59 6.57
N VAL A 82 -10.11 -33.66 5.82
CA VAL A 82 -10.97 -34.86 5.76
C VAL A 82 -11.19 -35.57 7.11
N ARG A 83 -10.21 -35.48 8.03
CA ARG A 83 -10.30 -36.06 9.39
C ARG A 83 -11.00 -35.15 10.41
N ALA A 84 -11.36 -33.91 10.03
CA ALA A 84 -12.04 -33.00 10.93
C ALA A 84 -13.42 -33.55 11.28
N LYS A 85 -13.81 -33.41 12.54
CA LYS A 85 -15.11 -33.86 13.05
C LYS A 85 -16.19 -32.84 12.68
N LEU A 86 -17.40 -33.29 12.34
CA LEU A 86 -18.46 -32.38 11.87
C LEU A 86 -18.80 -31.28 12.90
N PHE A 87 -18.82 -31.62 14.20
CA PHE A 87 -19.02 -30.62 15.25
C PHE A 87 -17.93 -29.53 15.28
N SER A 88 -16.68 -29.86 14.90
CA SER A 88 -15.54 -28.93 14.92
C SER A 88 -15.50 -27.98 13.72
N VAL A 89 -16.30 -28.25 12.67
CA VAL A 89 -16.39 -27.45 11.44
C VAL A 89 -17.72 -26.73 11.30
N GLY A 90 -18.48 -26.61 12.39
CA GLY A 90 -19.74 -25.88 12.43
C GLY A 90 -20.95 -26.63 11.87
N LEU A 91 -20.90 -27.97 11.85
CA LEU A 91 -21.97 -28.88 11.43
C LEU A 91 -22.43 -29.80 12.59
N SER A 92 -22.57 -29.26 13.81
CA SER A 92 -23.15 -29.97 14.96
C SER A 92 -24.68 -29.85 15.01
N ASP A 93 -25.33 -30.72 15.77
CA ASP A 93 -26.79 -30.71 15.93
C ASP A 93 -27.29 -29.38 16.51
N GLU A 94 -26.56 -28.85 17.51
CA GLU A 94 -26.86 -27.56 18.17
C GLU A 94 -26.85 -26.38 17.20
N VAL A 95 -25.98 -26.40 16.18
CA VAL A 95 -25.78 -25.29 15.23
C VAL A 95 -26.68 -25.41 14.00
N VAL A 96 -27.20 -26.61 13.72
CA VAL A 96 -27.99 -26.95 12.54
C VAL A 96 -29.51 -27.00 12.81
N SER A 97 -29.95 -27.19 14.06
CA SER A 97 -31.38 -27.24 14.46
C SER A 97 -32.11 -25.87 14.46
N GLU A 98 -33.43 -25.79 14.64
CA GLU A 98 -34.51 -25.95 13.65
C GLU A 98 -35.02 -24.55 13.24
N VAL A 99 -35.50 -24.40 12.01
CA VAL A 99 -36.29 -23.23 11.57
C VAL A 99 -37.77 -23.50 11.82
N ASP A 100 -38.58 -22.46 11.99
CA ASP A 100 -40.04 -22.58 12.07
C ASP A 100 -40.58 -23.38 10.87
N ALA A 101 -41.44 -24.37 11.14
CA ALA A 101 -42.06 -25.24 10.14
C ALA A 101 -42.82 -24.43 9.06
N GLN A 102 -43.25 -23.21 9.38
CA GLN A 102 -43.88 -22.29 8.41
C GLN A 102 -42.85 -21.67 7.43
N GLU A 103 -41.62 -21.40 7.88
CA GLU A 103 -40.52 -20.88 7.05
C GLU A 103 -39.90 -21.99 6.18
N GLU A 104 -39.86 -23.23 6.67
CA GLU A 104 -39.47 -24.40 5.86
C GLU A 104 -40.45 -24.63 4.70
N ALA A 105 -41.76 -24.56 4.95
CA ALA A 105 -42.78 -24.68 3.89
C ALA A 105 -42.70 -23.54 2.85
N ALA A 106 -42.14 -22.39 3.21
CA ALA A 106 -41.89 -21.26 2.31
C ALA A 106 -40.58 -21.38 1.51
N GLY A 107 -39.81 -22.47 1.67
CA GLY A 107 -38.53 -22.68 1.00
C GLY A 107 -37.37 -21.88 1.60
N ARG A 108 -37.53 -21.37 2.83
CA ARG A 108 -36.50 -20.62 3.58
C ARG A 108 -35.72 -21.51 4.55
N GLY A 109 -35.88 -22.83 4.46
CA GLY A 109 -35.07 -23.81 5.19
C GLY A 109 -33.58 -23.71 4.82
N PRO A 110 -32.64 -23.87 5.77
CA PRO A 110 -31.22 -23.73 5.52
C PRO A 110 -30.65 -24.92 4.75
N VAL A 111 -29.80 -24.63 3.78
CA VAL A 111 -28.81 -25.55 3.24
C VAL A 111 -27.56 -25.43 4.09
N ASN A 112 -27.03 -26.56 4.55
CA ASN A 112 -25.87 -26.61 5.44
C ASN A 112 -24.56 -26.85 4.67
N VAL A 113 -24.62 -27.63 3.58
CA VAL A 113 -23.43 -28.05 2.82
C VAL A 113 -23.63 -27.85 1.31
N LEU A 114 -22.66 -27.24 0.65
CA LEU A 114 -22.56 -27.20 -0.80
C LEU A 114 -21.55 -28.23 -1.30
N VAL A 115 -21.94 -29.00 -2.32
CA VAL A 115 -21.14 -30.07 -2.93
C VAL A 115 -20.69 -29.64 -4.31
N VAL A 116 -19.38 -29.52 -4.51
CA VAL A 116 -18.77 -29.21 -5.80
C VAL A 116 -18.20 -30.48 -6.41
N VAL A 117 -18.52 -30.70 -7.69
CA VAL A 117 -18.00 -31.80 -8.49
C VAL A 117 -16.86 -31.27 -9.38
N PRO A 118 -15.63 -31.77 -9.25
CA PRO A 118 -14.53 -31.36 -10.11
C PRO A 118 -14.72 -31.90 -11.53
N MET A 119 -14.77 -31.02 -12.53
CA MET A 119 -14.83 -31.41 -13.94
C MET A 119 -13.50 -32.02 -14.40
N LYS A 120 -13.54 -33.20 -15.03
CA LYS A 120 -12.36 -33.86 -15.60
C LYS A 120 -11.74 -33.00 -16.71
N LYS A 121 -10.48 -32.55 -16.51
CA LYS A 121 -9.61 -32.07 -17.59
C LYS A 121 -9.44 -33.20 -18.62
N ARG A 122 -9.89 -32.98 -19.86
CA ARG A 122 -9.56 -33.87 -20.98
C ARG A 122 -8.05 -33.77 -21.27
N ARG A 123 -7.35 -34.91 -21.23
CA ARG A 123 -5.97 -35.04 -21.71
C ARG A 123 -5.94 -34.76 -23.21
N VAL A 124 -5.02 -33.91 -23.64
CA VAL A 124 -4.68 -33.73 -25.05
C VAL A 124 -3.42 -34.54 -25.26
N ASP A 125 -3.56 -35.74 -25.82
CA ASP A 125 -2.43 -36.49 -26.37
C ASP A 125 -2.37 -36.25 -27.89
N ALA A 126 -1.15 -36.12 -28.39
CA ALA A 126 -0.80 -35.72 -29.74
C ALA A 126 -1.16 -36.77 -30.81
N GLY A 127 -1.55 -36.31 -32.00
CA GLY A 127 -1.37 -37.06 -33.26
C GLY A 127 -2.59 -37.16 -34.18
N VAL A 128 -2.52 -36.38 -35.27
CA VAL A 128 -2.95 -36.62 -36.67
C VAL A 128 -4.42 -37.01 -37.01
N ASP A 129 -4.89 -36.32 -38.06
CA ASP A 129 -6.14 -36.44 -38.83
C ASP A 129 -6.73 -37.84 -39.05
N GLU A 130 -8.06 -37.97 -38.93
CA GLU A 130 -8.94 -38.42 -40.02
C GLU A 130 -10.44 -38.30 -39.69
N GLU A 131 -11.22 -38.18 -40.77
CA GLU A 131 -12.63 -37.86 -40.85
C GLU A 131 -13.63 -38.89 -40.27
N ARG A 132 -14.76 -38.35 -39.78
CA ARG A 132 -16.16 -38.78 -40.02
C ARG A 132 -16.63 -40.22 -39.71
N ARG A 133 -17.75 -40.21 -38.94
CA ARG A 133 -18.89 -41.16 -38.84
C ARG A 133 -18.73 -42.36 -37.89
N PHE A 134 -19.44 -42.36 -36.76
CA PHE A 134 -20.77 -42.98 -36.57
C PHE A 134 -21.24 -42.90 -35.08
N PHE A 135 -22.56 -43.07 -34.87
CA PHE A 135 -23.39 -43.07 -33.65
C PHE A 135 -24.00 -41.71 -33.25
N ASP A 136 -25.13 -41.30 -33.85
CA ASP A 136 -26.56 -41.75 -33.81
C ASP A 136 -27.36 -40.94 -32.77
N THR A 137 -28.16 -40.01 -33.29
CA THR A 137 -28.88 -38.93 -32.60
C THR A 137 -30.23 -39.39 -32.03
N ARG A 138 -30.34 -40.63 -31.55
CA ARG A 138 -31.62 -41.20 -31.09
C ARG A 138 -31.70 -41.60 -29.61
N ASP A 139 -30.62 -41.52 -28.86
CA ASP A 139 -30.60 -41.96 -27.44
C ASP A 139 -30.52 -40.82 -26.39
N PHE A 140 -30.78 -39.57 -26.77
CA PHE A 140 -30.95 -38.48 -25.80
C PHE A 140 -32.34 -37.86 -25.94
N PRO A 141 -33.16 -37.81 -24.86
CA PRO A 141 -34.36 -36.99 -24.87
C PRO A 141 -33.91 -35.51 -24.97
N PRO A 142 -34.61 -34.67 -25.75
CA PRO A 142 -34.17 -33.30 -25.98
C PRO A 142 -34.29 -32.51 -24.67
N LEU A 143 -33.14 -32.23 -24.03
CA LEU A 143 -33.04 -31.21 -22.99
C LEU A 143 -32.99 -29.85 -23.68
N LEU A 144 -34.20 -29.42 -24.02
CA LEU A 144 -34.71 -28.14 -24.51
C LEU A 144 -35.70 -28.49 -25.63
N ALA A 145 -36.97 -28.17 -25.39
CA ALA A 145 -37.89 -28.00 -26.50
C ALA A 145 -37.19 -27.14 -27.58
N PRO A 146 -37.37 -27.45 -28.88
CA PRO A 146 -36.93 -26.53 -29.92
C PRO A 146 -37.48 -25.15 -29.56
N PRO A 147 -36.76 -24.04 -29.86
CA PRO A 147 -37.42 -22.74 -29.81
C PRO A 147 -38.72 -22.91 -30.58
N GLN A 148 -39.84 -22.54 -29.96
CA GLN A 148 -41.12 -22.53 -30.65
C GLN A 148 -40.85 -21.89 -32.01
N ARG A 149 -41.06 -22.66 -33.10
CA ARG A 149 -41.04 -22.13 -34.45
C ARG A 149 -42.06 -20.99 -34.46
N GLY A 150 -41.55 -19.76 -34.39
CA GLY A 150 -42.37 -18.57 -34.19
C GLY A 150 -41.73 -17.39 -33.47
N ALA A 151 -40.53 -17.49 -32.89
CA ALA A 151 -39.82 -16.28 -32.45
C ALA A 151 -39.02 -15.70 -33.62
N THR A 152 -39.61 -14.74 -34.33
CA THR A 152 -38.90 -13.84 -35.23
C THR A 152 -37.67 -13.28 -34.51
N VAL A 153 -36.46 -13.61 -34.97
CA VAL A 153 -35.25 -12.90 -34.53
C VAL A 153 -35.48 -11.43 -34.89
N GLU A 154 -35.68 -10.57 -33.88
CA GLU A 154 -35.86 -9.13 -34.07
C GLU A 154 -34.72 -8.61 -34.96
N SER A 155 -35.05 -7.82 -35.99
CA SER A 155 -34.05 -7.33 -36.94
C SER A 155 -32.96 -6.51 -36.24
N PRO A 156 -31.73 -6.44 -36.77
CA PRO A 156 -30.66 -5.62 -36.18
C PRO A 156 -31.10 -4.17 -35.93
N GLU A 157 -31.95 -3.60 -36.79
CA GLU A 157 -32.51 -2.25 -36.64
C GLU A 157 -33.47 -2.15 -35.45
N ALA A 158 -34.34 -3.15 -35.25
CA ALA A 158 -35.23 -3.19 -34.10
C ALA A 158 -34.45 -3.37 -32.78
N GLN A 159 -33.42 -4.21 -32.77
CA GLN A 159 -32.51 -4.36 -31.63
C GLN A 159 -31.75 -3.06 -31.34
N TRP A 160 -31.31 -2.36 -32.39
CA TRP A 160 -30.64 -1.07 -32.29
C TRP A 160 -31.52 0.00 -31.66
N GLU A 161 -32.77 0.15 -32.11
CA GLU A 161 -33.72 1.11 -31.55
C GLU A 161 -34.06 0.80 -30.08
N LYS A 162 -34.24 -0.48 -29.76
CA LYS A 162 -34.47 -0.95 -28.39
C LYS A 162 -33.29 -0.65 -27.47
N LEU A 163 -32.07 -0.87 -27.96
CA LEU A 163 -30.84 -0.52 -27.26
C LEU A 163 -30.77 0.99 -27.03
N LEU A 164 -30.92 1.82 -28.07
CA LEU A 164 -30.91 3.28 -27.95
C LEU A 164 -31.92 3.78 -26.92
N ASN A 165 -33.15 3.27 -26.95
CA ASN A 165 -34.20 3.67 -26.01
C ASN A 165 -33.88 3.32 -24.55
N SER A 166 -33.04 2.31 -24.31
CA SER A 166 -32.60 1.89 -22.98
C SER A 166 -31.42 2.69 -22.40
N LEU A 167 -30.83 3.59 -23.21
CA LEU A 167 -29.60 4.32 -22.88
C LEU A 167 -29.83 5.83 -22.79
N GLU A 168 -29.01 6.49 -21.98
CA GLU A 168 -28.91 7.94 -21.86
C GLU A 168 -27.49 8.32 -21.43
N TRP A 169 -27.01 9.50 -21.81
CA TRP A 169 -25.71 9.97 -21.31
C TRP A 169 -25.75 10.22 -19.81
N LYS A 170 -24.76 9.66 -19.10
CA LYS A 170 -24.50 9.91 -17.69
C LYS A 170 -23.02 10.17 -17.49
N GLU A 171 -22.71 11.15 -16.65
CA GLU A 171 -21.36 11.32 -16.14
C GLU A 171 -20.90 10.03 -15.43
N PRO A 172 -19.60 9.68 -15.54
CA PRO A 172 -19.07 8.47 -14.94
C PRO A 172 -19.24 8.49 -13.42
N LYS A 173 -19.48 7.32 -12.84
CA LYS A 173 -19.32 7.14 -11.39
C LYS A 173 -17.83 7.20 -11.04
N ARG A 174 -17.52 7.72 -9.85
CA ARG A 174 -16.14 7.72 -9.33
C ARG A 174 -15.62 6.30 -9.21
N LEU A 175 -14.40 6.08 -9.65
CA LEU A 175 -13.65 4.84 -9.55
C LEU A 175 -13.07 4.68 -8.14
N CYS A 176 -12.60 5.77 -7.53
CA CYS A 176 -12.21 5.77 -6.13
C CYS A 176 -13.46 5.72 -5.24
N ALA A 177 -13.68 4.58 -4.57
CA ALA A 177 -14.82 4.36 -3.68
C ALA A 177 -14.47 4.43 -2.18
N SER A 178 -13.18 4.63 -1.85
CA SER A 178 -12.72 4.72 -0.46
C SER A 178 -12.99 6.10 0.15
N SER A 179 -12.73 6.28 1.45
CA SER A 179 -12.91 7.59 2.11
C SER A 179 -12.04 8.68 1.47
N GLY A 180 -10.89 8.32 0.88
CA GLY A 180 -10.03 9.22 0.14
C GLY A 180 -10.64 9.86 -1.12
N GLN A 181 -11.82 9.41 -1.57
CA GLN A 181 -12.52 10.02 -2.71
C GLN A 181 -12.95 11.47 -2.49
N ASN A 182 -12.96 11.96 -1.25
CA ASN A 182 -13.33 13.33 -0.92
C ASN A 182 -12.14 14.19 -0.50
N TRP A 183 -10.93 13.64 -0.49
CA TRP A 183 -9.72 14.41 -0.21
C TRP A 183 -9.39 15.39 -1.34
N PRO A 184 -8.83 16.57 -1.02
CA PRO A 184 -8.29 17.48 -2.02
C PRO A 184 -7.33 16.76 -2.96
N TYR A 185 -7.48 16.96 -4.27
CA TYR A 185 -6.59 16.35 -5.25
C TYR A 185 -5.23 17.05 -5.24
N GLN A 186 -4.15 16.28 -5.40
CA GLN A 186 -2.78 16.73 -5.19
C GLN A 186 -1.95 16.56 -6.47
N GLY A 187 -1.01 17.48 -6.70
CA GLY A 187 -0.04 17.44 -7.81
C GLY A 187 -0.60 17.70 -9.21
N GLU A 188 -1.79 18.30 -9.33
CA GLU A 188 -2.43 18.62 -10.60
C GLU A 188 -1.48 19.37 -11.56
N SER A 189 -0.78 20.39 -11.04
CA SER A 189 0.11 21.22 -11.86
C SER A 189 1.27 20.42 -12.47
N GLU A 190 1.95 19.59 -11.68
CA GLU A 190 3.08 18.80 -12.15
C GLU A 190 2.63 17.74 -13.15
N LEU A 191 1.56 17.01 -12.83
CA LEU A 191 0.98 15.98 -13.68
C LEU A 191 0.46 16.53 -15.01
N ALA A 192 -0.24 17.66 -14.99
CA ALA A 192 -0.68 18.34 -16.20
C ALA A 192 0.51 18.79 -17.05
N GLY A 193 1.62 19.19 -16.43
CA GLY A 193 2.88 19.51 -17.10
C GLY A 193 3.41 18.36 -17.95
N HIS A 194 3.42 17.13 -17.40
CA HIS A 194 3.85 15.92 -18.13
C HIS A 194 2.93 15.54 -19.29
N LEU A 195 1.70 16.05 -19.32
CA LEU A 195 0.69 15.73 -20.33
C LEU A 195 0.63 16.74 -21.48
N VAL A 196 1.22 17.94 -21.35
CA VAL A 196 1.11 19.03 -22.34
C VAL A 196 1.58 18.60 -23.72
N GLU A 197 2.84 18.16 -23.84
CA GLU A 197 3.45 17.80 -25.11
C GLU A 197 2.81 16.53 -25.71
N PRO A 198 2.66 15.41 -24.97
CA PRO A 198 2.04 14.20 -25.51
C PRO A 198 0.61 14.43 -26.01
N LEU A 199 -0.20 15.22 -25.29
CA LEU A 199 -1.57 15.51 -25.68
C LEU A 199 -1.62 16.38 -26.94
N ALA A 200 -0.76 17.40 -27.05
CA ALA A 200 -0.71 18.28 -28.21
C ALA A 200 -0.24 17.56 -29.49
N LEU A 201 0.79 16.71 -29.37
CA LEU A 201 1.28 15.88 -30.47
C LEU A 201 0.21 14.90 -30.94
N HIS A 202 -0.46 14.23 -30.01
CA HIS A 202 -1.55 13.31 -30.33
C HIS A 202 -2.72 14.01 -31.01
N TYR A 203 -3.16 15.17 -30.51
CA TYR A 203 -4.20 15.94 -31.18
C TYR A 203 -3.82 16.30 -32.63
N THR A 204 -2.57 16.72 -32.83
CA THR A 204 -2.06 17.10 -34.16
C THR A 204 -2.02 15.89 -35.09
N ALA A 205 -1.52 14.75 -34.61
CA ALA A 205 -1.46 13.51 -35.37
C ALA A 205 -2.85 13.02 -35.77
N TRP A 206 -3.80 13.00 -34.82
CA TRP A 206 -5.19 12.66 -35.09
C TRP A 206 -5.82 13.62 -36.12
N TYR A 207 -5.59 14.93 -35.99
CA TYR A 207 -6.16 15.93 -36.90
C TYR A 207 -5.61 15.79 -38.34
N LEU A 208 -4.33 15.47 -38.47
CA LEU A 208 -3.66 15.24 -39.75
C LEU A 208 -3.82 13.80 -40.30
N GLN A 209 -4.56 12.93 -39.59
CA GLN A 209 -4.71 11.50 -39.92
C GLN A 209 -3.36 10.78 -40.05
N ASN A 210 -2.40 11.15 -39.21
CA ASN A 210 -1.11 10.47 -39.11
C ASN A 210 -1.30 9.17 -38.32
N GLU A 211 -0.95 8.03 -38.92
CA GLU A 211 -1.11 6.69 -38.31
C GLU A 211 0.11 6.25 -37.47
N ASP A 212 1.17 7.05 -37.40
CA ASP A 212 2.36 6.74 -36.61
C ASP A 212 2.05 6.74 -35.10
N LYS A 213 2.05 5.54 -34.52
CA LYS A 213 1.75 5.26 -33.11
C LYS A 213 2.70 5.94 -32.12
N GLN A 214 3.85 6.45 -32.56
CA GLN A 214 4.74 7.27 -31.71
C GLN A 214 4.18 8.67 -31.43
N ASN A 215 3.20 9.12 -32.23
CA ASN A 215 2.52 10.39 -32.01
C ASN A 215 1.20 10.23 -31.22
N HIS A 216 0.73 9.00 -31.01
CA HIS A 216 -0.49 8.69 -30.25
C HIS A 216 -0.12 8.17 -28.87
N ALA A 217 -0.27 9.00 -27.84
CA ALA A 217 0.15 8.61 -26.49
C ALA A 217 -0.92 7.81 -25.74
N ILE A 218 -0.59 6.58 -25.31
CA ILE A 218 -1.34 5.89 -24.26
C ILE A 218 -0.82 6.33 -22.88
N ASN A 219 -1.74 6.73 -22.00
CA ASN A 219 -1.41 7.16 -20.65
C ASN A 219 -1.55 5.98 -19.68
N LEU A 220 -0.53 5.75 -18.86
CA LEU A 220 -0.42 4.58 -17.99
C LEU A 220 -0.21 5.02 -16.54
N VAL A 221 -1.23 4.85 -15.70
CA VAL A 221 -1.20 5.17 -14.27
C VAL A 221 -0.76 3.92 -13.49
N LEU A 222 0.54 3.80 -13.21
CA LEU A 222 1.16 2.59 -12.68
C LEU A 222 1.68 2.79 -11.25
N SER A 223 0.99 2.21 -10.27
CA SER A 223 1.36 2.35 -8.86
C SER A 223 0.68 1.33 -7.94
N GLY A 224 1.15 1.19 -6.70
CA GLY A 224 0.54 0.32 -5.70
C GLY A 224 -0.94 0.63 -5.41
N PRO A 225 -1.72 -0.32 -4.87
CA PRO A 225 -3.07 -0.05 -4.38
C PRO A 225 -3.06 1.00 -3.27
N GLY A 226 -4.11 1.84 -3.21
CA GLY A 226 -4.22 2.90 -2.19
C GLY A 226 -3.18 4.03 -2.28
N THR A 227 -2.49 4.16 -3.42
CA THR A 227 -1.68 5.36 -3.72
C THR A 227 -2.45 6.41 -4.53
N GLY A 228 -3.74 6.23 -4.79
CA GLY A 228 -4.55 7.20 -5.55
C GLY A 228 -4.65 6.97 -7.06
N LYS A 229 -4.42 5.75 -7.57
CA LYS A 229 -4.60 5.41 -9.00
C LYS A 229 -6.00 5.74 -9.54
N SER A 230 -7.02 5.11 -8.98
CA SER A 230 -8.42 5.31 -9.38
C SER A 230 -8.85 6.76 -9.20
N ARG A 231 -8.32 7.43 -8.15
CA ARG A 231 -8.53 8.87 -7.93
C ARG A 231 -7.92 9.73 -9.03
N MET A 232 -6.74 9.40 -9.55
CA MET A 232 -6.16 10.10 -10.70
C MET A 232 -7.00 9.92 -11.96
N LEU A 233 -7.55 8.72 -12.21
CA LEU A 233 -8.47 8.49 -13.33
C LEU A 233 -9.75 9.32 -13.20
N ASP A 234 -10.30 9.46 -11.98
CA ASP A 234 -11.45 10.35 -11.71
C ASP A 234 -11.15 11.82 -12.03
N GLN A 235 -9.88 12.25 -11.92
CA GLN A 235 -9.45 13.63 -12.19
C GLN A 235 -8.89 13.82 -13.61
N MET A 236 -8.89 12.78 -14.44
CA MET A 236 -8.20 12.79 -15.72
C MET A 236 -8.73 13.86 -16.68
N LYS A 237 -10.05 14.12 -16.70
CA LYS A 237 -10.61 15.22 -17.51
C LYS A 237 -10.02 16.57 -17.10
N GLY A 238 -9.92 16.84 -15.79
CA GLY A 238 -9.33 18.06 -15.26
C GLY A 238 -7.85 18.19 -15.65
N LEU A 239 -7.08 17.12 -15.48
CA LEU A 239 -5.67 17.07 -15.89
C LEU A 239 -5.47 17.35 -17.38
N MET A 240 -6.29 16.74 -18.24
CA MET A 240 -6.23 16.94 -19.69
C MET A 240 -6.67 18.36 -20.09
N CYS A 241 -7.67 18.94 -19.43
CA CYS A 241 -8.04 20.35 -19.60
C CYS A 241 -6.91 21.29 -19.21
N ALA A 242 -6.26 21.06 -18.06
CA ALA A 242 -5.12 21.85 -17.59
C ALA A 242 -3.93 21.73 -18.56
N ALA A 243 -3.63 20.54 -19.04
CA ALA A 243 -2.59 20.30 -20.03
C ALA A 243 -2.90 21.00 -21.37
N ALA A 244 -4.15 20.89 -21.85
CA ALA A 244 -4.60 21.55 -23.07
C ALA A 244 -4.54 23.08 -22.96
N ALA A 245 -4.92 23.66 -21.81
CA ALA A 245 -4.80 25.09 -21.56
C ALA A 245 -3.34 25.57 -21.64
N ARG A 246 -2.39 24.77 -21.17
CA ARG A 246 -0.94 25.07 -21.21
C ARG A 246 -0.31 24.86 -22.58
N SER A 247 -0.93 24.07 -23.46
CA SER A 247 -0.44 23.83 -24.83
C SER A 247 -0.59 25.05 -25.76
N ASN A 248 -1.28 26.11 -25.33
CA ASN A 248 -1.66 27.27 -26.15
C ASN A 248 -2.49 26.92 -27.41
N ASN A 249 -3.05 25.70 -27.50
CA ASN A 249 -3.91 25.28 -28.60
C ASN A 249 -5.39 25.47 -28.22
N ARG A 250 -6.00 26.56 -28.72
CA ARG A 250 -7.40 26.92 -28.41
C ARG A 250 -8.41 25.84 -28.80
N LYS A 251 -8.23 25.18 -29.94
CA LYS A 251 -9.13 24.10 -30.40
C LYS A 251 -9.03 22.87 -29.50
N LEU A 252 -7.81 22.50 -29.12
CA LEU A 252 -7.57 21.38 -28.21
C LEU A 252 -8.19 21.65 -26.82
N LYS A 253 -8.04 22.87 -26.30
CA LYS A 253 -8.67 23.29 -25.04
C LYS A 253 -10.19 23.14 -25.09
N GLU A 254 -10.84 23.71 -26.09
CA GLU A 254 -12.30 23.60 -26.28
C GLU A 254 -12.76 22.14 -26.39
N ARG A 255 -11.98 21.30 -27.07
CA ARG A 255 -12.27 19.88 -27.20
C ARG A 255 -12.17 19.11 -25.88
N MET A 256 -11.20 19.43 -25.03
CA MET A 256 -11.06 18.80 -23.71
C MET A 256 -12.17 19.21 -22.75
N GLU A 257 -12.55 20.49 -22.75
CA GLU A 257 -13.65 21.02 -21.92
C GLU A 257 -14.98 20.28 -22.23
N ASN A 258 -15.22 20.01 -23.51
CA ASN A 258 -16.40 19.30 -24.01
C ASN A 258 -16.23 17.77 -24.13
N ALA A 259 -15.16 17.19 -23.58
CA ALA A 259 -14.91 15.76 -23.71
C ALA A 259 -15.91 14.90 -22.92
N PHE A 260 -16.33 13.80 -23.54
CA PHE A 260 -17.12 12.73 -22.92
C PHE A 260 -16.20 11.74 -22.22
N VAL A 261 -16.41 11.52 -20.92
CA VAL A 261 -15.57 10.61 -20.12
C VAL A 261 -16.29 9.28 -19.92
N PHE A 262 -15.62 8.19 -20.27
CA PHE A 262 -16.02 6.84 -19.89
C PHE A 262 -15.06 6.29 -18.83
N SER A 263 -15.63 5.88 -17.70
CA SER A 263 -14.88 5.22 -16.63
C SER A 263 -15.24 3.75 -16.57
N VAL A 264 -14.32 2.92 -17.06
CA VAL A 264 -14.42 1.46 -17.12
C VAL A 264 -13.58 0.89 -15.99
N THR A 265 -14.13 -0.03 -15.20
CA THR A 265 -13.37 -0.70 -14.12
C THR A 265 -13.45 -2.21 -14.23
N PHE A 266 -12.33 -2.87 -13.99
CA PHE A 266 -12.24 -4.32 -13.78
C PHE A 266 -12.07 -4.67 -12.30
N GLU A 267 -12.19 -3.68 -11.39
CA GLU A 267 -12.20 -3.86 -9.94
C GLU A 267 -13.65 -3.84 -9.40
N ASN A 268 -13.93 -2.95 -8.44
CA ASN A 268 -15.18 -2.96 -7.68
C ASN A 268 -16.39 -2.66 -8.59
N GLY A 269 -17.49 -3.39 -8.37
CA GLY A 269 -18.77 -3.20 -9.08
C GLY A 269 -18.89 -3.97 -10.41
N THR A 270 -17.84 -4.02 -11.22
CA THR A 270 -17.80 -4.74 -12.52
C THR A 270 -16.58 -5.65 -12.65
N SER A 271 -16.18 -6.28 -11.55
CA SER A 271 -15.00 -7.14 -11.44
C SER A 271 -14.98 -8.24 -12.50
N ALA A 272 -13.81 -8.51 -13.07
CA ALA A 272 -13.59 -9.67 -13.93
C ALA A 272 -13.34 -10.92 -13.06
N THR A 273 -14.40 -11.55 -12.55
CA THR A 273 -14.29 -12.84 -11.85
C THR A 273 -14.23 -13.99 -12.87
N GLY A 274 -13.06 -14.24 -13.45
CA GLY A 274 -12.84 -15.30 -14.44
C GLY A 274 -12.29 -14.79 -15.78
N SER A 275 -12.69 -15.40 -16.89
CA SER A 275 -12.32 -14.93 -18.24
C SER A 275 -13.21 -13.76 -18.69
N LEU A 276 -12.74 -13.00 -19.68
CA LEU A 276 -13.52 -11.99 -20.41
C LEU A 276 -14.94 -12.47 -20.79
N LEU A 277 -15.88 -11.52 -20.89
CA LEU A 277 -17.29 -11.76 -21.25
C LEU A 277 -17.44 -12.50 -22.59
N ASP A 278 -16.50 -12.26 -23.49
CA ASP A 278 -16.36 -12.92 -24.78
C ASP A 278 -14.89 -13.28 -25.01
N ARG A 279 -14.60 -14.58 -25.13
CA ARG A 279 -13.24 -15.06 -25.35
C ARG A 279 -12.74 -14.83 -26.76
N ASP A 280 -13.59 -14.55 -27.73
CA ASP A 280 -13.19 -14.33 -29.12
C ASP A 280 -13.09 -12.83 -29.44
N ASN A 281 -13.83 -11.98 -28.72
CA ASN A 281 -13.81 -10.52 -28.94
C ASN A 281 -13.46 -9.69 -27.70
N PRO A 282 -12.21 -9.23 -27.56
CA PRO A 282 -11.76 -8.54 -26.35
C PRO A 282 -12.25 -7.10 -26.21
N GLU A 283 -12.84 -6.51 -27.25
CA GLU A 283 -13.49 -5.20 -27.15
C GLU A 283 -14.80 -5.27 -26.36
N PHE A 284 -15.44 -6.44 -26.30
CA PHE A 284 -16.76 -6.60 -25.67
C PHE A 284 -16.75 -6.15 -24.21
N ASP A 285 -15.72 -6.50 -23.45
CA ASP A 285 -15.62 -6.14 -22.03
C ASP A 285 -15.58 -4.63 -21.78
N ILE A 286 -14.92 -3.88 -22.66
CA ILE A 286 -14.85 -2.42 -22.59
C ILE A 286 -16.19 -1.83 -23.01
N SER A 287 -16.72 -2.26 -24.16
CA SER A 287 -17.98 -1.76 -24.70
C SER A 287 -19.16 -1.98 -23.76
N TYR A 288 -19.27 -3.16 -23.15
CA TYR A 288 -20.35 -3.46 -22.20
C TYR A 288 -20.27 -2.56 -20.97
N ARG A 289 -19.07 -2.27 -20.47
CA ARG A 289 -18.87 -1.35 -19.33
C ARG A 289 -19.18 0.10 -19.72
N MET A 290 -18.85 0.52 -20.94
CA MET A 290 -19.26 1.82 -21.46
C MET A 290 -20.79 1.91 -21.59
N LEU A 291 -21.45 0.88 -22.12
CA LEU A 291 -22.92 0.82 -22.21
C LEU A 291 -23.57 0.76 -20.81
N TYR A 292 -22.93 0.13 -19.84
CA TYR A 292 -23.39 0.13 -18.45
C TYR A 292 -23.39 1.53 -17.84
N GLN A 293 -22.40 2.37 -18.17
CA GLN A 293 -22.42 3.78 -17.80
C GLN A 293 -23.64 4.50 -18.39
N LEU A 294 -23.96 4.23 -19.66
CA LEU A 294 -25.08 4.82 -20.38
C LEU A 294 -26.45 4.24 -20.00
N SER A 295 -26.52 3.14 -19.26
CA SER A 295 -27.79 2.48 -18.97
C SER A 295 -28.73 3.35 -18.12
N LYS A 296 -29.99 3.49 -18.55
CA LYS A 296 -31.06 4.12 -17.77
C LYS A 296 -31.30 3.37 -16.46
N ASP A 297 -31.35 2.04 -16.53
CA ASP A 297 -31.63 1.13 -15.42
C ASP A 297 -30.34 0.43 -14.94
N LYS A 298 -29.72 0.96 -13.87
CA LYS A 298 -28.47 0.44 -13.31
C LYS A 298 -28.70 -0.81 -12.46
N LYS A 299 -29.00 -1.92 -13.12
CA LYS A 299 -29.01 -3.25 -12.52
C LYS A 299 -27.63 -3.69 -12.06
N ALA A 300 -27.56 -4.73 -11.24
CA ALA A 300 -26.30 -5.41 -10.94
C ALA A 300 -25.60 -5.86 -12.24
N TRP A 301 -24.28 -5.83 -12.26
CA TRP A 301 -23.47 -6.07 -13.46
C TRP A 301 -23.80 -7.37 -14.21
N PRO A 302 -23.90 -8.56 -13.56
CA PRO A 302 -24.24 -9.80 -14.25
C PRO A 302 -25.62 -9.73 -14.94
N VAL A 303 -26.61 -9.18 -14.25
CA VAL A 303 -27.98 -9.03 -14.76
C VAL A 303 -28.02 -8.07 -15.95
N PHE A 304 -27.21 -7.01 -15.91
CA PHE A 304 -27.07 -6.09 -17.05
C PHE A 304 -26.47 -6.81 -18.27
N VAL A 305 -25.37 -7.56 -18.08
CA VAL A 305 -24.69 -8.28 -19.16
C VAL A 305 -25.62 -9.28 -19.82
N ASP A 306 -26.33 -10.10 -19.04
CA ASP A 306 -27.26 -11.11 -19.57
C ASP A 306 -28.41 -10.47 -20.35
N LYS A 307 -29.01 -9.41 -19.80
CA LYS A 307 -30.08 -8.67 -20.47
C LYS A 307 -29.60 -8.05 -21.78
N LEU A 308 -28.40 -7.48 -21.80
CA LEU A 308 -27.81 -6.88 -23.00
C LEU A 308 -27.51 -7.94 -24.06
N ARG A 309 -26.96 -9.10 -23.66
CA ARG A 309 -26.70 -10.24 -24.57
C ARG A 309 -27.99 -10.78 -25.19
N MET A 310 -29.07 -10.86 -24.42
CA MET A 310 -30.38 -11.26 -24.95
C MET A 310 -30.98 -10.22 -25.89
N MET A 311 -30.82 -8.93 -25.57
CA MET A 311 -31.41 -7.82 -26.33
C MET A 311 -30.67 -7.56 -27.65
N CYS A 312 -29.36 -7.77 -27.70
CA CYS A 312 -28.47 -7.35 -28.78
C CYS A 312 -27.69 -8.53 -29.37
N SER A 313 -28.29 -9.72 -29.44
CA SER A 313 -27.63 -10.97 -29.82
C SER A 313 -27.03 -10.96 -31.24
N SER A 314 -27.48 -10.08 -32.13
CA SER A 314 -26.97 -9.94 -33.49
C SER A 314 -26.07 -8.71 -33.70
N LEU A 315 -25.89 -7.86 -32.68
CA LEU A 315 -25.10 -6.63 -32.77
C LEU A 315 -23.66 -6.85 -32.29
N PRO A 316 -22.63 -6.60 -33.11
CA PRO A 316 -21.24 -6.72 -32.69
C PRO A 316 -20.82 -5.50 -31.87
N LEU A 317 -21.11 -5.45 -30.57
CA LEU A 317 -20.90 -4.28 -29.70
C LEU A 317 -19.42 -3.94 -29.45
N ARG A 318 -18.76 -3.35 -30.46
CA ARG A 318 -17.40 -2.79 -30.43
C ARG A 318 -17.37 -1.38 -29.86
N ILE A 319 -16.19 -0.88 -29.48
CA ILE A 319 -16.07 0.44 -28.83
C ILE A 319 -16.61 1.55 -29.75
N GLN A 320 -16.30 1.47 -31.05
CA GLN A 320 -16.78 2.43 -32.05
C GLN A 320 -18.31 2.50 -32.11
N ILE A 321 -19.01 1.36 -31.98
CA ILE A 321 -20.48 1.33 -31.96
C ILE A 321 -21.03 2.06 -30.74
N VAL A 322 -20.37 1.98 -29.58
CA VAL A 322 -20.77 2.74 -28.40
C VAL A 322 -20.59 4.25 -28.62
N ILE A 323 -19.56 4.67 -29.36
CA ILE A 323 -19.37 6.08 -29.75
C ILE A 323 -20.48 6.53 -30.71
N ASP A 324 -20.86 5.70 -31.68
CA ASP A 324 -21.93 6.01 -32.61
C ASP A 324 -23.31 6.10 -31.89
N ILE A 325 -23.54 5.24 -30.90
CA ILE A 325 -24.69 5.32 -29.97
C ILE A 325 -24.68 6.66 -29.25
N LEU A 326 -23.53 7.05 -28.66
CA LEU A 326 -23.42 8.31 -27.95
C LEU A 326 -23.65 9.52 -28.86
N ALA A 327 -23.13 9.49 -30.09
CA ALA A 327 -23.34 10.52 -31.10
C ALA A 327 -24.85 10.70 -31.37
N LYS A 328 -25.58 9.60 -31.59
CA LYS A 328 -27.04 9.63 -31.76
C LYS A 328 -27.76 10.18 -30.53
N LEU A 329 -27.41 9.72 -29.32
CA LEU A 329 -28.01 10.21 -28.07
C LEU A 329 -27.79 11.72 -27.84
N LYS A 330 -26.71 12.28 -28.39
CA LYS A 330 -26.36 13.71 -28.27
C LYS A 330 -26.73 14.54 -29.50
N GLY A 331 -27.32 13.94 -30.53
CA GLY A 331 -27.64 14.64 -31.77
C GLY A 331 -26.40 15.14 -32.53
N ILE A 332 -25.27 14.45 -32.39
CA ILE A 332 -24.02 14.79 -33.09
C ILE A 332 -23.98 14.05 -34.42
N ASP A 333 -23.94 14.82 -35.50
CA ASP A 333 -23.96 14.39 -36.90
C ASP A 333 -22.63 13.78 -37.39
N ASP A 334 -21.51 14.29 -36.88
CA ASP A 334 -20.18 13.78 -37.20
C ASP A 334 -19.37 13.45 -35.94
N VAL A 335 -19.05 12.17 -35.79
CA VAL A 335 -18.20 11.62 -34.72
C VAL A 335 -16.84 12.32 -34.65
N LYS A 336 -16.31 12.88 -35.76
CA LYS A 336 -15.05 13.65 -35.73
C LYS A 336 -15.13 14.91 -34.88
N LYS A 337 -16.31 15.44 -34.58
CA LYS A 337 -16.52 16.58 -33.67
C LYS A 337 -16.43 16.15 -32.20
N MET A 338 -16.54 14.86 -31.90
CA MET A 338 -16.51 14.33 -30.54
C MET A 338 -15.09 14.21 -30.00
N THR A 339 -14.97 14.35 -28.69
CA THR A 339 -13.77 14.04 -27.93
C THR A 339 -14.14 13.04 -26.85
N VAL A 340 -13.39 11.96 -26.73
CA VAL A 340 -13.67 10.87 -25.79
C VAL A 340 -12.45 10.62 -24.92
N ILE A 341 -12.63 10.62 -23.61
CA ILE A 341 -11.61 10.18 -22.64
C ILE A 341 -12.05 8.81 -22.11
N LEU A 342 -11.28 7.77 -22.41
CA LEU A 342 -11.52 6.42 -21.94
C LEU A 342 -10.55 6.08 -20.81
N CYS A 343 -11.06 6.07 -19.58
CA CYS A 343 -10.34 5.67 -18.37
C CYS A 343 -10.64 4.19 -18.07
N VAL A 344 -9.62 3.35 -18.07
CA VAL A 344 -9.71 1.90 -17.80
C VAL A 344 -8.94 1.59 -16.51
N ASP A 345 -9.67 1.29 -15.44
CA ASP A 345 -9.12 1.00 -14.12
C ASP A 345 -9.00 -0.50 -13.88
N GLY A 346 -7.93 -0.91 -13.19
CA GLY A 346 -7.87 -2.25 -12.60
C GLY A 346 -7.35 -3.36 -13.51
N LEU A 347 -6.50 -3.05 -14.49
CA LEU A 347 -6.01 -4.07 -15.43
C LEU A 347 -5.35 -5.26 -14.73
N GLN A 348 -4.75 -5.08 -13.55
CA GLN A 348 -4.15 -6.18 -12.78
C GLN A 348 -5.13 -7.25 -12.30
N LYS A 349 -6.45 -7.01 -12.40
CA LYS A 349 -7.48 -8.01 -12.10
C LYS A 349 -7.72 -8.98 -13.26
N LEU A 350 -7.27 -8.63 -14.46
CA LEU A 350 -7.37 -9.48 -15.63
C LEU A 350 -6.36 -10.62 -15.55
N VAL A 351 -6.73 -11.77 -16.09
CA VAL A 351 -5.82 -12.92 -16.21
C VAL A 351 -4.63 -12.52 -17.07
N ASN A 352 -3.43 -12.77 -16.54
CA ASN A 352 -2.17 -12.51 -17.22
C ASN A 352 -1.24 -13.71 -17.06
N ASP A 353 -1.11 -14.51 -18.11
CA ASP A 353 -0.19 -15.65 -18.20
C ASP A 353 1.12 -15.29 -18.94
N GLY A 354 1.30 -14.01 -19.30
CA GLY A 354 2.45 -13.52 -20.06
C GLY A 354 2.37 -13.72 -21.57
N THR A 355 1.29 -14.31 -22.09
CA THR A 355 1.07 -14.52 -23.53
C THR A 355 0.24 -13.40 -24.16
N LYS A 356 0.27 -13.28 -25.49
CA LYS A 356 -0.60 -12.35 -26.25
C LYS A 356 -2.07 -12.81 -26.34
N SER A 357 -2.38 -14.00 -25.83
CA SER A 357 -3.76 -14.51 -25.73
C SER A 357 -4.42 -14.18 -24.39
N CYS A 358 -3.68 -13.71 -23.40
CA CYS A 358 -4.26 -13.40 -22.08
C CYS A 358 -5.20 -12.20 -22.12
N ASP A 359 -6.15 -12.19 -21.19
CA ASP A 359 -7.16 -11.15 -21.06
C ASP A 359 -6.55 -9.77 -20.85
N PHE A 360 -5.49 -9.68 -20.04
CA PHE A 360 -4.73 -8.44 -19.82
C PHE A 360 -4.23 -7.84 -21.14
N TYR A 361 -3.50 -8.63 -21.94
CA TYR A 361 -2.95 -8.17 -23.21
C TYR A 361 -4.06 -7.76 -24.15
N ARG A 362 -5.11 -8.58 -24.26
CA ARG A 362 -6.17 -8.37 -25.24
C ARG A 362 -6.98 -7.11 -24.95
N VAL A 363 -7.31 -6.83 -23.68
CA VAL A 363 -7.95 -5.57 -23.27
C VAL A 363 -7.05 -4.38 -23.58
N LEU A 364 -5.75 -4.45 -23.22
CA LEU A 364 -4.81 -3.36 -23.50
C LEU A 364 -4.64 -3.11 -25.01
N ALA A 365 -4.61 -4.18 -25.81
CA ALA A 365 -4.55 -4.12 -27.25
C ALA A 365 -5.82 -3.49 -27.85
N SER A 366 -7.01 -3.82 -27.33
CA SER A 366 -8.28 -3.18 -27.72
C SER A 366 -8.27 -1.68 -27.44
N VAL A 367 -7.77 -1.26 -26.26
CA VAL A 367 -7.62 0.17 -25.93
C VAL A 367 -6.67 0.87 -26.90
N CYS A 368 -5.52 0.27 -27.22
CA CYS A 368 -4.58 0.83 -28.20
C CYS A 368 -5.20 0.87 -29.61
N SER A 369 -5.96 -0.15 -30.00
CA SER A 369 -6.66 -0.18 -31.29
C SER A 369 -7.64 0.99 -31.41
N PHE A 370 -8.44 1.22 -30.37
CA PHE A 370 -9.36 2.35 -30.29
C PHE A 370 -8.64 3.69 -30.31
N LEU A 371 -7.57 3.86 -29.52
CA LEU A 371 -6.75 5.07 -29.48
C LEU A 371 -6.28 5.48 -30.89
N ASN A 372 -5.74 4.54 -31.66
CA ASN A 372 -5.15 4.84 -32.96
C ASN A 372 -6.17 4.92 -34.11
N SER A 373 -7.31 4.22 -34.01
CA SER A 373 -8.25 4.05 -35.13
C SER A 373 -9.56 4.82 -34.96
N SER A 374 -9.77 5.50 -33.83
CA SER A 374 -11.04 6.19 -33.58
C SER A 374 -11.25 7.38 -34.53
N ARG A 375 -12.47 7.50 -35.05
CA ARG A 375 -12.89 8.71 -35.77
C ARG A 375 -13.06 9.91 -34.84
N ALA A 376 -13.47 9.69 -33.59
CA ALA A 376 -13.48 10.74 -32.58
C ALA A 376 -12.05 11.01 -32.12
N PHE A 377 -11.78 12.20 -31.57
CA PHE A 377 -10.50 12.39 -30.90
C PHE A 377 -10.53 11.65 -29.55
N ALA A 378 -9.81 10.54 -29.46
CA ALA A 378 -9.81 9.66 -28.30
C ALA A 378 -8.55 9.86 -27.46
N VAL A 379 -8.70 9.93 -26.13
CA VAL A 379 -7.60 9.92 -25.17
C VAL A 379 -7.80 8.72 -24.25
N CYS A 380 -6.86 7.77 -24.26
CA CYS A 380 -6.97 6.56 -23.44
C CYS A 380 -6.02 6.60 -22.25
N VAL A 381 -6.53 6.18 -21.09
CA VAL A 381 -5.77 6.05 -19.85
C VAL A 381 -6.04 4.70 -19.24
N CYS A 382 -5.00 3.96 -18.90
CA CYS A 382 -5.10 2.69 -18.20
C CYS A 382 -4.42 2.75 -16.83
N SER A 383 -5.00 2.08 -15.83
CA SER A 383 -4.38 1.89 -14.52
C SER A 383 -3.98 0.42 -14.31
N ALA A 384 -2.83 0.21 -13.68
CA ALA A 384 -2.42 -1.10 -13.21
C ALA A 384 -1.54 -0.99 -11.96
N THR A 385 -1.42 -2.09 -11.21
CA THR A 385 -0.63 -2.12 -9.98
C THR A 385 0.88 -2.32 -10.22
N VAL A 386 1.23 -3.08 -11.25
CA VAL A 386 2.59 -3.53 -11.56
C VAL A 386 2.90 -3.16 -13.00
N GLN A 387 4.11 -2.67 -13.27
CA GLN A 387 4.51 -2.21 -14.60
C GLN A 387 4.96 -3.35 -15.52
N SER A 388 5.59 -4.40 -14.99
CA SER A 388 6.11 -5.54 -15.75
C SER A 388 5.09 -6.16 -16.73
N PRO A 389 3.82 -6.42 -16.35
CA PRO A 389 2.76 -6.84 -17.28
C PRO A 389 2.57 -5.91 -18.48
N VAL A 390 2.56 -4.60 -18.24
CA VAL A 390 2.33 -3.59 -19.29
C VAL A 390 3.51 -3.55 -20.25
N ASP A 391 4.74 -3.55 -19.72
CA ASP A 391 5.95 -3.51 -20.54
C ASP A 391 6.11 -4.77 -21.40
N LYS A 392 5.76 -5.96 -20.86
CA LYS A 392 5.70 -7.20 -21.64
C LYS A 392 4.61 -7.17 -22.70
N ALA A 393 3.40 -6.72 -22.34
CA ALA A 393 2.29 -6.67 -23.28
C ALA A 393 2.55 -5.70 -24.44
N LEU A 394 3.29 -4.62 -24.19
CA LEU A 394 3.61 -3.61 -25.20
C LEU A 394 5.01 -3.76 -25.80
N SER A 395 5.79 -4.80 -25.48
CA SER A 395 7.23 -4.89 -25.84
C SER A 395 7.49 -4.65 -27.33
N ASP A 396 6.65 -5.21 -28.19
CA ASP A 396 6.80 -5.17 -29.65
C ASP A 396 5.95 -4.05 -30.28
N SER A 397 5.28 -3.24 -29.45
CA SER A 397 4.40 -2.17 -29.91
C SER A 397 5.14 -0.83 -29.97
N PRO A 398 5.12 -0.12 -31.13
CA PRO A 398 5.66 1.22 -31.24
C PRO A 398 4.72 2.28 -30.64
N GLN A 399 3.75 1.90 -29.81
CA GLN A 399 2.87 2.85 -29.13
C GLN A 399 3.68 3.76 -28.21
N LYS A 400 3.52 5.07 -28.34
CA LYS A 400 4.06 6.04 -27.37
C LYS A 400 3.40 5.84 -26.00
N ARG A 401 4.22 5.71 -24.96
CA ARG A 401 3.79 5.49 -23.58
C ARG A 401 4.07 6.73 -22.74
N VAL A 402 3.09 7.15 -21.95
CA VAL A 402 3.25 8.19 -20.94
C VAL A 402 2.97 7.56 -19.58
N PHE A 403 4.01 7.42 -18.76
CA PHE A 403 3.88 6.85 -17.42
C PHE A 403 3.55 7.95 -16.42
N LEU A 404 2.47 7.74 -15.67
CA LEU A 404 1.98 8.65 -14.64
C LEU A 404 2.02 7.94 -13.29
N VAL A 405 2.57 8.63 -12.29
CA VAL A 405 2.63 8.13 -10.91
C VAL A 405 1.90 9.12 -10.02
N PRO A 406 0.88 8.68 -9.25
CA PRO A 406 0.23 9.55 -8.28
C PRO A 406 1.24 10.11 -7.26
N PRO A 407 1.21 11.43 -6.98
CA PRO A 407 2.08 12.02 -5.99
C PRO A 407 1.72 11.51 -4.59
N PRO A 408 2.69 11.50 -3.65
CA PRO A 408 2.40 11.29 -2.25
C PRO A 408 1.37 12.30 -1.72
N LEU A 409 0.45 11.86 -0.87
CA LEU A 409 -0.52 12.77 -0.26
C LEU A 409 0.16 13.64 0.78
N ARG A 410 -0.16 14.93 0.77
CA ARG A 410 0.19 15.84 1.87
C ARG A 410 -0.78 15.60 3.02
N GLY A 411 -0.36 14.79 3.99
CA GLY A 411 -1.23 14.27 5.05
C GLY A 411 -2.07 15.35 5.75
N HIS A 412 -1.47 16.50 6.09
CA HIS A 412 -2.15 17.61 6.77
C HIS A 412 -3.18 18.35 5.90
N GLU A 413 -3.05 18.31 4.56
CA GLU A 413 -4.05 18.89 3.65
C GLU A 413 -5.28 17.99 3.48
N VAL A 414 -5.11 16.67 3.64
CA VAL A 414 -6.19 15.68 3.44
C VAL A 414 -6.85 15.23 4.73
N LEU A 415 -6.10 15.23 5.84
CA LEU A 415 -6.58 14.92 7.18
C LEU A 415 -6.25 16.09 8.11
N PRO A 416 -7.19 17.03 8.32
CA PRO A 416 -6.95 18.16 9.21
C PRO A 416 -6.79 17.68 10.65
N THR A 417 -5.75 18.14 11.33
CA THR A 417 -5.40 17.73 12.69
C THR A 417 -5.62 18.85 13.68
N LYS A 418 -6.20 18.53 14.85
CA LYS A 418 -6.50 19.49 15.92
C LYS A 418 -5.48 19.49 17.03
N THR A 419 -4.78 18.36 17.20
CA THR A 419 -3.77 18.17 18.22
C THR A 419 -2.41 17.90 17.59
N ARG A 420 -1.35 18.17 18.34
CA ARG A 420 0.02 17.88 17.92
C ARG A 420 0.26 16.38 17.74
N ILE A 421 -0.39 15.54 18.54
CA ILE A 421 -0.32 14.09 18.43
C ILE A 421 -0.98 13.60 17.14
N GLU A 422 -2.18 14.09 16.79
CA GLU A 422 -2.80 13.80 15.50
C GLU A 422 -1.89 14.20 14.35
N LYS A 423 -1.33 15.42 14.42
CA LYS A 423 -0.35 15.91 13.44
C LYS A 423 0.79 14.91 13.28
N GLN A 424 1.30 14.32 14.38
CA GLN A 424 2.40 13.36 14.35
C GLN A 424 1.98 12.05 13.70
N LEU A 425 0.81 11.51 14.08
CA LEU A 425 0.27 10.29 13.50
C LEU A 425 0.07 10.45 11.98
N VAL A 426 -0.42 11.60 11.53
CA VAL A 426 -0.58 11.90 10.10
C VAL A 426 0.76 11.85 9.36
N ASP A 427 1.81 12.43 9.92
CA ASP A 427 3.15 12.34 9.31
C ASP A 427 3.70 10.92 9.30
N ASP A 428 3.39 10.13 10.34
CA ASP A 428 3.82 8.74 10.42
C ASP A 428 3.20 7.87 9.34
N MET A 429 2.06 8.28 8.76
CA MET A 429 1.44 7.65 7.60
C MET A 429 2.16 7.99 6.29
N GLY A 430 3.05 8.99 6.32
CA GLY A 430 3.97 9.34 5.24
C GLY A 430 3.30 9.76 3.92
N GLY A 431 2.00 10.04 3.90
CA GLY A 431 1.26 10.32 2.66
C GLY A 431 0.78 9.08 1.91
N HIS A 432 0.80 7.90 2.54
CA HIS A 432 0.18 6.69 1.97
C HIS A 432 -1.33 6.70 2.21
N GLY A 433 -2.13 6.59 1.15
CA GLY A 433 -3.58 6.63 1.25
C GLY A 433 -4.13 5.55 2.19
N ARG A 434 -3.68 4.29 2.04
CA ARG A 434 -4.08 3.19 2.96
C ARG A 434 -3.90 3.53 4.43
N ALA A 435 -2.70 4.01 4.78
CA ALA A 435 -2.35 4.34 6.15
C ALA A 435 -3.14 5.55 6.67
N LEU A 436 -3.33 6.57 5.83
CA LEU A 436 -4.15 7.75 6.16
C LEU A 436 -5.63 7.42 6.31
N GLU A 437 -6.18 6.51 5.50
CA GLU A 437 -7.57 6.06 5.62
C GLU A 437 -7.79 5.27 6.91
N THR A 438 -6.87 4.36 7.26
CA THR A 438 -6.88 3.65 8.55
C THR A 438 -6.81 4.64 9.71
N LEU A 439 -5.92 5.64 9.65
CA LEU A 439 -5.82 6.66 10.68
C LEU A 439 -7.09 7.51 10.78
N GLN A 440 -7.66 7.95 9.65
CA GLN A 440 -8.90 8.71 9.63
C GLN A 440 -10.05 7.94 10.28
N LEU A 441 -10.19 6.66 9.95
CA LEU A 441 -11.19 5.79 10.55
C LEU A 441 -10.96 5.61 12.06
N PHE A 442 -9.71 5.41 12.48
CA PHE A 442 -9.37 5.33 13.90
C PHE A 442 -9.77 6.61 14.64
N LEU A 443 -9.35 7.77 14.15
CA LEU A 443 -9.61 9.07 14.77
C LEU A 443 -11.11 9.42 14.80
N SER A 444 -11.92 8.94 13.85
CA SER A 444 -13.36 9.24 13.83
C SER A 444 -14.16 8.65 15.00
N HIS A 445 -13.57 7.72 15.76
CA HIS A 445 -14.21 7.10 16.93
C HIS A 445 -14.06 7.92 18.22
N TYR A 446 -13.26 8.99 18.20
CA TYR A 446 -12.90 9.75 19.40
C TYR A 446 -13.15 11.24 19.22
N THR A 447 -13.55 11.91 20.30
CA THR A 447 -13.60 13.38 20.34
C THR A 447 -12.19 13.96 20.55
N LYS A 448 -12.04 15.26 20.30
CA LYS A 448 -10.78 15.97 20.56
C LYS A 448 -10.32 15.79 22.01
N ASP A 449 -11.22 16.00 22.96
CA ASP A 449 -10.90 15.96 24.39
C ASP A 449 -10.48 14.54 24.81
N GLN A 450 -11.14 13.51 24.28
CA GLN A 450 -10.74 12.11 24.49
C GLN A 450 -9.32 11.84 23.96
N LEU A 451 -9.00 12.31 22.75
CA LEU A 451 -7.68 12.11 22.14
C LEU A 451 -6.56 12.81 22.93
N GLU A 452 -6.83 13.97 23.54
CA GLU A 452 -5.85 14.69 24.37
C GLU A 452 -5.53 13.97 25.70
N GLU A 453 -6.49 13.21 26.23
CA GLU A 453 -6.37 12.37 27.43
C GLU A 453 -5.81 10.97 27.16
N MET A 454 -5.66 10.58 25.89
CA MET A 454 -5.17 9.25 25.54
C MET A 454 -3.64 9.21 25.48
N ASP A 455 -3.07 8.06 25.85
CA ASP A 455 -1.64 7.85 25.71
C ASP A 455 -1.25 7.70 24.21
N PRO A 456 -0.37 8.56 23.67
CA PRO A 456 0.02 8.49 22.26
C PRO A 456 0.67 7.18 21.83
N THR A 457 1.31 6.47 22.76
CA THR A 457 1.91 5.15 22.49
C THR A 457 0.82 4.14 22.16
N TRP A 458 -0.19 4.06 23.03
CA TRP A 458 -1.37 3.24 22.83
C TRP A 458 -2.09 3.60 21.52
N MET A 459 -2.27 4.90 21.23
CA MET A 459 -2.91 5.32 19.98
C MET A 459 -2.15 4.81 18.75
N PHE A 460 -0.83 4.96 18.75
CA PHE A 460 0.00 4.47 17.64
C PHE A 460 -0.10 2.94 17.49
N GLU A 461 -0.04 2.19 18.59
CA GLU A 461 -0.21 0.73 18.57
C GLU A 461 -1.57 0.30 18.03
N LYS A 462 -2.64 1.00 18.41
CA LYS A 462 -3.99 0.73 17.86
C LYS A 462 -4.11 1.02 16.38
N VAL A 463 -3.45 2.06 15.88
CA VAL A 463 -3.40 2.31 14.43
C VAL A 463 -2.60 1.21 13.71
N CYS A 464 -1.50 0.73 14.30
CA CYS A 464 -0.76 -0.43 13.78
C CYS A 464 -1.63 -1.69 13.69
N ASP A 465 -2.38 -1.99 14.75
CA ASP A 465 -3.27 -3.14 14.81
C ASP A 465 -4.42 -3.01 13.80
N ALA A 466 -5.03 -1.83 13.70
CA ALA A 466 -6.07 -1.54 12.72
C ALA A 466 -5.54 -1.71 11.28
N LEU A 467 -4.33 -1.25 10.99
CA LEU A 467 -3.72 -1.39 9.67
C LEU A 467 -3.47 -2.87 9.32
N ARG A 468 -2.98 -3.65 10.29
CA ARG A 468 -2.81 -5.10 10.14
C ARG A 468 -4.12 -5.81 9.89
N LEU A 469 -5.17 -5.47 10.63
CA LEU A 469 -6.47 -6.10 10.51
C LEU A 469 -7.11 -5.78 9.14
N GLN A 470 -7.11 -4.50 8.76
CA GLN A 470 -7.71 -4.04 7.51
C GLN A 470 -7.00 -4.60 6.26
N TYR A 471 -5.70 -4.85 6.35
CA TYR A 471 -4.90 -5.41 5.25
C TYR A 471 -4.30 -6.78 5.61
N GLY A 472 -5.07 -7.59 6.34
CA GLY A 472 -4.65 -8.89 6.88
C GLY A 472 -4.01 -9.80 5.84
N ASP A 473 -4.60 -9.94 4.66
CA ASP A 473 -4.09 -10.77 3.56
C ASP A 473 -2.66 -10.40 3.15
N ILE A 474 -2.33 -9.11 3.17
CA ILE A 474 -1.00 -8.61 2.79
C ILE A 474 0.00 -8.98 3.88
N PHE A 475 -0.33 -8.69 5.14
CA PHE A 475 0.57 -9.00 6.25
C PHE A 475 0.67 -10.50 6.52
N ALA A 476 -0.33 -11.30 6.16
CA ALA A 476 -0.32 -12.75 6.22
C ALA A 476 0.46 -13.41 5.07
N SER A 477 0.80 -12.65 4.02
CA SER A 477 1.57 -13.20 2.90
C SER A 477 2.93 -13.77 3.36
N PRO A 478 3.44 -14.83 2.71
CA PRO A 478 4.72 -15.44 3.08
C PRO A 478 5.88 -14.44 3.15
N PHE A 479 5.82 -13.39 2.33
CA PHE A 479 6.81 -12.32 2.33
C PHE A 479 6.93 -11.59 3.67
N PHE A 480 5.80 -11.14 4.24
CA PHE A 480 5.79 -10.41 5.52
C PHE A 480 5.94 -11.33 6.75
N GLN A 481 5.77 -12.64 6.56
CA GLN A 481 5.98 -13.63 7.62
C GLN A 481 7.44 -14.07 7.73
N ASP A 482 8.25 -13.85 6.69
CA ASP A 482 9.68 -14.15 6.69
C ASP A 482 10.50 -12.96 7.22
N PRO A 483 11.18 -13.09 8.38
CA PRO A 483 12.06 -12.06 8.92
C PRO A 483 13.20 -11.67 7.97
N TYR A 484 13.69 -12.61 7.14
CA TYR A 484 14.76 -12.36 6.18
C TYR A 484 14.31 -11.36 5.13
N ASN A 485 13.14 -11.56 4.53
CA ASN A 485 12.56 -10.63 3.56
C ASN A 485 12.36 -9.23 4.16
N CYS A 486 11.82 -9.16 5.39
CA CYS A 486 11.63 -7.89 6.09
C CYS A 486 12.97 -7.18 6.33
N ARG A 487 14.02 -7.91 6.69
CA ARG A 487 15.38 -7.38 6.87
C ARG A 487 15.97 -6.81 5.59
N GLU A 488 15.86 -7.53 4.46
CA GLU A 488 16.38 -7.06 3.17
C GLU A 488 15.64 -5.81 2.67
N VAL A 489 14.33 -5.70 2.89
CA VAL A 489 13.56 -4.48 2.59
C VAL A 489 13.98 -3.31 3.48
N LEU A 490 14.14 -3.55 4.79
CA LEU A 490 14.64 -2.52 5.70
C LEU A 490 16.02 -2.03 5.27
N ALA A 491 16.93 -2.94 4.91
CA ALA A 491 18.24 -2.60 4.39
C ALA A 491 18.14 -1.78 3.09
N ALA A 492 17.23 -2.12 2.19
CA ALA A 492 17.00 -1.37 0.96
C ALA A 492 16.51 0.06 1.24
N ILE A 493 15.55 0.25 2.15
CA ILE A 493 15.01 1.56 2.53
C ILE A 493 16.07 2.42 3.24
N LEU A 494 16.77 1.83 4.22
CA LEU A 494 17.78 2.53 5.02
C LEU A 494 19.07 2.83 4.26
N SER A 495 19.37 2.05 3.21
CA SER A 495 20.56 2.28 2.38
C SER A 495 20.41 3.51 1.50
N ARG A 496 19.15 3.96 1.29
CA ARG A 496 18.79 4.95 0.27
C ARG A 496 19.47 4.65 -1.07
N ARG A 497 19.76 3.37 -1.36
CA ARG A 497 20.38 2.95 -2.61
C ARG A 497 19.39 3.25 -3.74
N ARG A 498 19.93 3.65 -4.89
CA ARG A 498 19.15 3.77 -6.11
C ARG A 498 18.87 2.40 -6.70
N TYR A 499 17.59 2.14 -6.96
CA TYR A 499 17.09 0.94 -7.63
C TYR A 499 16.38 1.34 -8.92
N LYS A 500 16.57 0.53 -9.95
CA LYS A 500 15.65 0.48 -11.09
C LYS A 500 14.40 -0.31 -10.70
N LEU A 501 13.31 -0.09 -11.42
CA LEU A 501 12.02 -0.68 -11.10
C LEU A 501 12.02 -2.22 -11.08
N PHE A 502 12.85 -2.85 -11.91
CA PHE A 502 12.94 -4.31 -12.00
C PHE A 502 14.14 -4.90 -11.24
N ASP A 503 14.89 -4.08 -10.52
CA ASP A 503 15.98 -4.57 -9.68
C ASP A 503 15.41 -5.40 -8.52
N ARG A 504 16.12 -6.48 -8.18
CA ARG A 504 15.82 -7.30 -7.00
C ARG A 504 16.21 -6.59 -5.72
N ILE A 505 15.43 -6.83 -4.68
CA ILE A 505 15.67 -6.28 -3.34
C ILE A 505 16.54 -7.26 -2.58
N GLY A 506 17.80 -6.87 -2.36
CA GLY A 506 18.72 -7.70 -1.59
C GLY A 506 18.90 -9.07 -2.24
N ARG A 507 18.82 -10.14 -1.43
CA ARG A 507 18.81 -11.52 -1.94
C ARG A 507 17.41 -12.13 -2.09
N THR A 508 16.37 -11.32 -1.99
CA THR A 508 14.99 -11.77 -2.18
C THR A 508 14.68 -12.00 -3.66
N ASP A 509 13.65 -12.77 -3.97
CA ASP A 509 13.09 -12.88 -5.32
C ASP A 509 12.15 -11.71 -5.68
N MET A 510 11.99 -10.75 -4.77
CA MET A 510 11.11 -9.60 -4.96
C MET A 510 11.83 -8.49 -5.74
N THR A 511 11.18 -7.99 -6.80
CA THR A 511 11.61 -6.75 -7.47
C THR A 511 10.98 -5.53 -6.81
N VAL A 512 11.50 -4.33 -7.09
CA VAL A 512 10.86 -3.07 -6.64
C VAL A 512 9.41 -2.98 -7.15
N ASP A 513 9.16 -3.36 -8.41
CA ASP A 513 7.82 -3.40 -9.00
C ASP A 513 6.88 -4.33 -8.23
N CYS A 514 7.34 -5.54 -7.90
CA CYS A 514 6.55 -6.49 -7.10
C CYS A 514 6.30 -5.96 -5.68
N LEU A 515 7.29 -5.33 -5.03
CA LEU A 515 7.13 -4.79 -3.68
C LEU A 515 6.11 -3.63 -3.63
N ARG A 516 6.10 -2.76 -4.65
CA ARG A 516 5.10 -1.69 -4.77
C ARG A 516 3.68 -2.22 -4.86
N SER A 517 3.49 -3.45 -5.33
CA SER A 517 2.16 -4.06 -5.49
C SER A 517 1.39 -4.21 -4.16
N PHE A 518 2.09 -4.23 -3.03
CA PHE A 518 1.47 -4.22 -1.71
C PHE A 518 0.81 -2.87 -1.36
N GLY A 519 1.11 -1.78 -2.07
CA GLY A 519 0.52 -0.46 -1.81
C GLY A 519 1.06 0.26 -0.56
N LEU A 520 2.03 -0.36 0.12
CA LEU A 520 2.66 0.16 1.34
C LEU A 520 4.06 0.73 1.08
N PHE A 521 4.60 0.51 -0.12
CA PHE A 521 5.92 0.98 -0.53
C PHE A 521 5.83 1.90 -1.75
N ARG A 522 6.76 2.86 -1.84
CA ARG A 522 6.91 3.77 -2.97
C ARG A 522 8.31 3.66 -3.56
N TRP A 523 8.39 3.93 -4.85
CA TRP A 523 9.63 4.13 -5.58
C TRP A 523 9.66 5.60 -5.98
N GLY A 524 10.53 6.37 -5.34
CA GLY A 524 10.65 7.81 -5.54
C GLY A 524 11.31 8.17 -6.87
N ALA A 525 11.17 9.42 -7.30
CA ALA A 525 11.71 9.90 -8.57
C ALA A 525 13.23 9.72 -8.70
N GLU A 526 13.96 9.77 -7.58
CA GLU A 526 15.42 9.55 -7.54
C GLU A 526 15.82 8.07 -7.53
N GLY A 527 14.85 7.15 -7.58
CA GLY A 527 15.08 5.71 -7.57
C GLY A 527 15.19 5.08 -6.18
N HIS A 528 14.86 5.81 -5.12
CA HIS A 528 14.90 5.30 -3.75
C HIS A 528 13.61 4.56 -3.36
N LEU A 529 13.74 3.52 -2.56
CA LEU A 529 12.61 2.82 -1.96
C LEU A 529 12.19 3.53 -0.67
N GLU A 530 10.88 3.77 -0.51
CA GLU A 530 10.32 4.53 0.61
C GLU A 530 9.09 3.85 1.19
N CYS A 531 8.87 4.06 2.49
CA CYS A 531 7.64 3.65 3.17
C CYS A 531 7.25 4.67 4.25
N ALA A 532 6.01 4.57 4.72
CA ALA A 532 5.55 5.27 5.91
C ALA A 532 6.30 4.80 7.17
N PHE A 533 6.46 5.69 8.16
CA PHE A 533 7.07 5.33 9.43
C PHE A 533 6.32 4.19 10.12
N ILE A 534 4.98 4.19 10.08
CA ILE A 534 4.17 3.10 10.65
C ILE A 534 4.55 1.74 10.05
N LEU A 535 4.80 1.67 8.74
CA LEU A 535 5.22 0.42 8.09
C LEU A 535 6.64 0.03 8.49
N LEU A 536 7.53 1.01 8.63
CA LEU A 536 8.89 0.77 9.11
C LEU A 536 8.87 0.06 10.47
N VAL A 537 8.01 0.50 11.39
CA VAL A 537 7.82 -0.15 12.70
C VAL A 537 7.30 -1.58 12.54
N LEU A 538 6.29 -1.79 11.70
CA LEU A 538 5.75 -3.12 11.44
C LEU A 538 6.79 -4.09 10.86
N LEU A 539 7.70 -3.62 10.00
CA LEU A 539 8.81 -4.41 9.47
C LEU A 539 9.85 -4.73 10.55
N MET A 540 10.20 -3.76 11.40
CA MET A 540 11.16 -3.97 12.49
C MET A 540 10.64 -4.99 13.52
N GLN A 541 9.33 -4.99 13.80
CA GLN A 541 8.70 -5.95 14.71
C GLN A 541 8.76 -7.41 14.21
N LYS A 542 9.06 -7.65 12.93
CA LYS A 542 9.28 -9.00 12.37
C LYS A 542 10.70 -9.51 12.55
N LEU A 543 11.65 -8.66 12.93
CA LEU A 543 13.04 -9.07 13.10
C LEU A 543 13.20 -9.90 14.39
N PRO A 544 14.11 -10.88 14.42
CA PRO A 544 14.34 -11.70 15.60
C PRO A 544 14.76 -10.85 16.80
N LYS A 545 14.13 -11.07 17.95
CA LYS A 545 14.54 -10.48 19.24
C LYS A 545 15.51 -11.45 19.92
N LYS A 546 16.72 -11.02 20.31
CA LYS A 546 17.61 -11.87 21.14
C LYS A 546 17.07 -11.94 22.57
N LEU A 547 17.15 -13.12 23.19
CA LEU A 547 16.75 -13.33 24.59
C LEU A 547 17.61 -12.41 25.50
N GLY A 548 16.98 -11.54 26.29
CA GLY A 548 17.67 -10.56 27.13
C GLY A 548 17.83 -9.16 26.52
N GLU A 549 17.39 -8.91 25.28
CA GLU A 549 17.20 -7.54 24.79
C GLU A 549 15.98 -6.91 25.48
N VAL A 550 16.20 -6.21 26.60
CA VAL A 550 15.17 -5.48 27.37
C VAL A 550 14.61 -4.26 26.59
N ASP A 551 15.12 -3.99 25.40
CA ASP A 551 14.71 -2.87 24.56
C ASP A 551 13.75 -3.32 23.45
N ASN A 552 12.47 -3.39 23.78
CA ASN A 552 11.43 -3.50 22.77
C ASN A 552 11.53 -2.26 21.85
N PHE A 553 11.63 -2.45 20.53
CA PHE A 553 11.66 -1.33 19.57
C PHE A 553 10.56 -0.31 19.90
N ASP A 554 9.40 -0.80 20.34
CA ASP A 554 8.23 -0.03 20.73
C ASP A 554 8.49 0.97 21.87
N ASP A 555 9.24 0.60 22.93
CA ASP A 555 9.51 1.50 24.06
C ASP A 555 10.42 2.66 23.65
N HIS A 556 11.43 2.38 22.81
CA HIS A 556 12.30 3.41 22.23
C HIS A 556 11.58 4.28 21.20
N LEU A 557 10.76 3.69 20.32
CA LEU A 557 10.05 4.43 19.27
C LEU A 557 8.99 5.41 19.82
N THR A 558 8.46 5.12 21.01
CA THR A 558 7.35 5.85 21.59
C THR A 558 7.75 6.79 22.72
N ARG A 559 8.80 6.47 23.48
CA ARG A 559 9.37 7.36 24.53
C ARG A 559 10.49 8.25 24.01
N THR A 560 11.38 7.74 23.15
CA THR A 560 12.65 8.43 22.78
C THR A 560 12.47 9.42 21.64
N VAL A 561 11.56 9.15 20.69
CA VAL A 561 11.49 9.91 19.41
C VAL A 561 10.68 11.21 19.52
N LEU A 562 10.16 11.55 20.70
CA LEU A 562 9.34 12.75 20.89
C LEU A 562 10.04 13.89 21.63
N VAL A 563 11.27 13.70 22.11
CA VAL A 563 11.94 14.74 22.90
C VAL A 563 13.38 14.93 22.48
N TRP A 564 13.75 16.18 22.18
CA TRP A 564 15.12 16.57 21.83
C TRP A 564 16.18 16.20 22.89
N GLN A 565 15.76 15.95 24.12
CA GLN A 565 16.60 15.56 25.26
C GLN A 565 17.25 14.19 25.06
N ARG A 566 16.67 13.35 24.18
CA ARG A 566 17.14 12.01 23.90
C ARG A 566 17.71 11.86 22.49
N PHE A 567 18.34 12.92 21.99
CA PHE A 567 18.87 12.95 20.63
C PHE A 567 19.91 11.86 20.40
N GLU A 568 20.82 11.67 21.36
CA GLU A 568 21.84 10.64 21.31
C GLU A 568 21.21 9.26 21.24
N GLN A 569 20.20 8.96 22.07
CA GLN A 569 19.45 7.71 22.03
C GLN A 569 18.72 7.50 20.70
N PHE A 570 18.14 8.55 20.11
CA PHE A 570 17.52 8.47 18.78
C PHE A 570 18.56 8.09 17.71
N VAL A 571 19.74 8.73 17.72
CA VAL A 571 20.82 8.43 16.78
C VAL A 571 21.37 7.02 17.01
N ALA A 572 21.53 6.61 18.26
CA ALA A 572 21.96 5.25 18.64
C ALA A 572 20.95 4.22 18.15
N PHE A 573 19.65 4.49 18.33
CA PHE A 573 18.57 3.64 17.87
C PHE A 573 18.61 3.50 16.35
N TYR A 574 18.69 4.60 15.61
CA TYR A 574 18.78 4.54 14.15
C TYR A 574 20.02 3.75 13.68
N ARG A 575 21.17 3.95 14.33
CA ARG A 575 22.40 3.20 14.06
C ARG A 575 22.28 1.71 14.42
N ARG A 576 21.55 1.37 15.49
CA ARG A 576 21.18 -0.02 15.85
C ARG A 576 20.35 -0.65 14.75
N VAL A 577 19.31 0.03 14.28
CA VAL A 577 18.45 -0.48 13.19
C VAL A 577 19.29 -0.77 11.93
N LYS A 578 20.24 0.10 11.58
CA LYS A 578 21.20 -0.18 10.49
C LYS A 578 22.04 -1.43 10.75
N SER A 579 22.57 -1.62 11.96
CA SER A 579 23.36 -2.82 12.28
C SER A 579 22.55 -4.12 12.10
N ILE A 580 21.26 -4.09 12.42
CA ILE A 580 20.36 -5.25 12.25
C ILE A 580 20.05 -5.47 10.78
N ALA A 581 19.76 -4.40 10.04
CA ALA A 581 19.44 -4.48 8.61
C ALA A 581 20.62 -4.99 7.76
N TYR A 582 21.86 -4.60 8.09
CA TYR A 582 23.08 -5.01 7.38
C TYR A 582 23.88 -6.12 8.06
N CYS A 583 23.31 -6.78 9.08
CA CYS A 583 23.99 -7.86 9.78
C CYS A 583 24.51 -8.91 8.79
N GLU A 584 25.79 -9.26 8.92
CA GLU A 584 26.53 -10.22 8.08
C GLU A 584 26.58 -9.86 6.59
N THR A 585 26.25 -8.60 6.24
CA THR A 585 26.18 -8.14 4.86
C THR A 585 27.22 -7.02 4.63
N PRO A 586 28.33 -7.32 3.93
CA PRO A 586 29.29 -6.29 3.55
C PRO A 586 28.64 -5.25 2.65
N VAL A 587 28.78 -3.97 3.00
CA VAL A 587 28.16 -2.85 2.29
C VAL A 587 29.14 -1.70 2.16
N ALA A 588 29.10 -0.98 1.03
CA ALA A 588 29.92 0.22 0.86
C ALA A 588 29.56 1.24 1.95
N LEU A 589 30.56 1.87 2.57
CA LEU A 589 30.36 2.86 3.63
C LEU A 589 29.51 4.04 3.15
N SER A 590 29.65 4.41 1.87
CA SER A 590 28.81 5.42 1.21
C SER A 590 27.33 5.03 1.13
N SER A 591 27.02 3.74 0.95
CA SER A 591 25.65 3.24 0.97
C SER A 591 25.14 3.10 2.41
N PHE A 592 26.01 2.71 3.34
CA PHE A 592 25.66 2.61 4.76
C PHE A 592 25.29 3.96 5.36
N HIS A 593 25.99 5.04 5.00
CA HIS A 593 25.69 6.41 5.41
C HIS A 593 25.04 7.26 4.32
N ALA A 594 24.31 6.63 3.39
CA ALA A 594 23.66 7.37 2.32
C ALA A 594 22.72 8.46 2.85
N GLY A 595 22.73 9.61 2.18
CA GLY A 595 22.00 10.80 2.59
C GLY A 595 22.80 11.77 3.47
N ALA A 596 23.90 11.34 4.08
CA ALA A 596 24.84 12.22 4.77
C ALA A 596 25.85 12.85 3.79
N ARG A 597 26.36 14.04 4.11
CA ARG A 597 27.50 14.64 3.42
C ARG A 597 28.76 14.00 3.98
N PHE A 598 29.64 13.48 3.12
CA PHE A 598 30.87 12.81 3.55
C PHE A 598 32.06 13.24 2.70
N GLY A 599 33.25 13.26 3.30
CA GLY A 599 34.50 13.29 2.57
C GLY A 599 34.79 11.95 1.88
N ALA A 600 36.04 11.73 1.47
CA ALA A 600 36.41 10.51 0.76
C ALA A 600 36.11 9.24 1.57
N ILE A 601 35.19 8.42 1.06
CA ILE A 601 34.78 7.11 1.60
C ILE A 601 34.49 6.09 0.49
N GLN A 602 34.80 6.44 -0.76
CA GLN A 602 34.70 5.55 -1.91
C GLN A 602 35.64 4.35 -1.69
N ASP A 603 35.19 3.15 -2.08
CA ASP A 603 35.92 1.89 -1.93
C ASP A 603 36.17 1.40 -0.49
N ILE A 604 35.53 2.01 0.50
CA ILE A 604 35.50 1.50 1.87
C ILE A 604 34.26 0.62 2.03
N ILE A 605 34.45 -0.61 2.48
CA ILE A 605 33.35 -1.53 2.81
C ILE A 605 33.28 -1.67 4.33
N ILE A 606 32.09 -1.50 4.91
CA ILE A 606 31.80 -1.80 6.31
C ILE A 606 31.12 -3.18 6.40
N THR A 607 31.48 -3.95 7.41
CA THR A 607 30.82 -5.24 7.72
C THR A 607 30.35 -5.23 9.16
N GLU A 608 29.07 -5.52 9.37
CA GLU A 608 28.50 -5.71 10.70
C GLU A 608 28.49 -7.21 11.01
N PRO A 609 29.37 -7.72 11.88
CA PRO A 609 29.46 -9.16 12.15
C PRO A 609 28.24 -9.67 12.91
N THR A 610 27.63 -8.84 13.77
CA THR A 610 26.44 -9.18 14.53
C THR A 610 25.52 -7.96 14.67
N SER A 611 24.23 -8.23 14.89
CA SER A 611 23.28 -7.20 15.33
C SER A 611 23.71 -6.63 16.67
N ARG A 612 23.78 -5.30 16.74
CA ARG A 612 24.26 -4.60 17.93
C ARG A 612 23.15 -4.29 18.93
N THR A 613 23.56 -4.08 20.16
CA THR A 613 22.72 -3.55 21.23
C THR A 613 23.22 -2.20 21.71
N VAL A 614 22.33 -1.36 22.24
CA VAL A 614 22.70 -0.03 22.76
C VAL A 614 22.92 -0.14 24.27
N VAL A 615 23.97 0.51 24.77
CA VAL A 615 24.30 0.59 26.19
C VAL A 615 24.72 2.02 26.55
N GLU A 616 24.57 2.40 27.81
CA GLU A 616 24.99 3.71 28.32
C GLU A 616 26.20 3.54 29.23
N ALA A 617 27.26 4.31 28.99
CA ALA A 617 28.46 4.29 29.81
C ALA A 617 28.21 4.91 31.18
N LEU A 618 28.72 4.28 32.24
CA LEU A 618 28.63 4.81 33.61
C LEU A 618 29.62 5.95 33.86
N ARG A 619 30.61 6.10 32.98
CA ARG A 619 31.70 7.07 33.05
C ARG A 619 31.91 7.71 31.69
N GLN A 620 32.67 8.81 31.68
CA GLN A 620 33.12 9.43 30.44
C GLN A 620 34.29 8.62 29.89
N GLU A 621 34.14 8.11 28.68
CA GLU A 621 35.14 7.30 28.00
C GLU A 621 35.81 8.12 26.89
N ASP A 622 37.10 7.84 26.62
CA ASP A 622 37.75 8.30 25.40
C ASP A 622 37.22 7.47 24.23
N THR A 623 36.88 8.15 23.14
CA THR A 623 36.26 7.52 21.96
C THR A 623 37.25 7.31 20.82
N LYS A 624 38.47 7.87 20.91
CA LYS A 624 39.50 7.72 19.88
C LYS A 624 40.00 6.28 19.85
N SER A 625 40.18 5.71 18.65
CA SER A 625 40.76 4.37 18.55
C SER A 625 42.15 4.33 19.19
N SER A 626 42.32 3.38 20.11
CA SER A 626 43.59 2.99 20.70
C SER A 626 43.79 1.48 20.59
N SER A 627 44.99 1.00 20.89
CA SER A 627 45.29 -0.44 20.98
C SER A 627 44.72 -1.11 22.23
N ASP A 628 44.13 -0.34 23.14
CA ASP A 628 43.59 -0.83 24.41
C ASP A 628 42.20 -1.42 24.19
N ASP A 629 41.95 -2.59 24.80
CA ASP A 629 40.67 -3.30 24.77
C ASP A 629 40.07 -3.39 26.17
N SER A 630 40.16 -2.27 26.88
CA SER A 630 39.64 -2.12 28.23
C SER A 630 38.12 -2.27 28.25
N THR A 631 37.60 -2.93 29.27
CA THR A 631 36.15 -3.03 29.51
C THR A 631 35.55 -1.66 29.79
N CYS A 632 34.58 -1.25 28.97
CA CYS A 632 33.75 -0.07 29.21
C CYS A 632 32.66 -0.45 30.22
N PHE A 633 32.66 0.22 31.39
CA PHE A 633 31.63 -0.02 32.40
C PHE A 633 30.34 0.69 32.00
N THR A 634 29.27 -0.08 31.84
CA THR A 634 27.98 0.40 31.33
C THR A 634 26.86 0.05 32.29
N ASN A 635 25.64 0.44 31.95
CA ASN A 635 24.42 0.00 32.62
C ASN A 635 24.17 -1.52 32.57
N ARG A 636 25.07 -2.32 31.96
CA ARG A 636 25.07 -3.79 32.03
C ARG A 636 26.07 -4.31 33.05
N ASP A 637 25.67 -5.36 33.76
CA ASP A 637 26.52 -6.07 34.70
C ASP A 637 27.80 -6.60 34.01
N GLY A 638 28.96 -6.30 34.60
CA GLY A 638 30.28 -6.71 34.09
C GLY A 638 30.90 -5.81 33.02
N GLY A 639 30.17 -4.80 32.51
CA GLY A 639 30.65 -3.93 31.45
C GLY A 639 30.69 -4.60 30.07
N VAL A 640 31.16 -3.88 29.05
CA VAL A 640 31.22 -4.34 27.66
C VAL A 640 32.62 -4.16 27.08
N LYS A 641 33.05 -5.11 26.25
CA LYS A 641 34.27 -4.95 25.45
C LYS A 641 33.90 -4.46 24.06
N ILE A 642 34.44 -3.31 23.68
CA ILE A 642 34.06 -2.67 22.43
C ILE A 642 34.64 -3.45 21.24
N SER A 643 35.74 -4.20 21.43
CA SER A 643 36.32 -5.10 20.43
C SER A 643 35.39 -6.24 19.99
N ASP A 644 34.41 -6.63 20.81
CA ASP A 644 33.44 -7.69 20.48
C ASP A 644 32.49 -7.27 19.35
N MET A 645 32.43 -5.97 19.02
CA MET A 645 31.65 -5.41 17.90
C MET A 645 30.14 -5.72 17.94
N ASP A 646 29.59 -5.92 19.14
CA ASP A 646 28.18 -6.27 19.38
C ASP A 646 27.40 -5.15 20.09
N THR A 647 28.06 -4.02 20.38
CA THR A 647 27.52 -2.91 21.16
C THR A 647 27.71 -1.56 20.48
N ILE A 648 26.77 -0.66 20.78
CA ILE A 648 26.81 0.78 20.53
C ILE A 648 26.84 1.43 21.91
N VAL A 649 27.89 2.18 22.22
CA VAL A 649 28.00 2.85 23.52
C VAL A 649 27.57 4.30 23.37
N ILE A 650 26.58 4.72 24.14
CA ILE A 650 26.29 6.13 24.42
C ILE A 650 27.19 6.56 25.58
N ASN A 651 28.00 7.59 25.37
CA ASN A 651 29.00 8.03 26.31
C ASN A 651 28.37 8.73 27.54
N GLY A 652 29.14 8.86 28.62
CA GLY A 652 28.70 9.58 29.80
C GLY A 652 28.39 11.05 29.50
N ALA A 653 27.35 11.58 30.14
CA ALA A 653 26.92 12.96 29.94
C ALA A 653 28.09 13.96 30.14
N SER A 654 28.15 14.98 29.28
CA SER A 654 29.20 16.01 29.28
C SER A 654 30.62 15.47 29.04
N ALA A 655 30.77 14.31 28.40
CA ALA A 655 32.08 13.80 27.99
C ALA A 655 32.81 14.82 27.09
N SER A 656 34.13 14.87 27.24
CA SER A 656 35.00 15.67 26.38
C SER A 656 35.26 15.00 25.01
N ALA A 657 34.77 13.78 24.83
CA ALA A 657 34.95 12.94 23.64
C ALA A 657 33.63 12.84 22.81
N GLY A 658 33.53 11.82 21.95
CA GLY A 658 32.34 11.54 21.15
C GLY A 658 31.13 11.09 21.98
N ASP A 659 29.92 11.37 21.50
CA ASP A 659 28.68 11.04 22.22
C ASP A 659 28.26 9.58 22.00
N LEU A 660 28.52 9.02 20.81
CA LEU A 660 28.35 7.61 20.54
C LEU A 660 29.62 7.04 19.91
N PHE A 661 29.95 5.81 20.27
CA PHE A 661 31.10 5.14 19.70
C PHE A 661 30.94 3.62 19.68
N MET A 662 31.61 2.99 18.72
CA MET A 662 31.60 1.54 18.52
C MET A 662 32.80 1.09 17.69
N ARG A 663 33.29 -0.12 17.91
CA ARG A 663 34.28 -0.73 17.00
C ARG A 663 33.59 -1.21 15.74
N VAL A 664 34.14 -0.88 14.58
CA VAL A 664 33.69 -1.34 13.27
C VAL A 664 34.79 -2.06 12.51
N GLN A 665 34.38 -3.01 11.67
CA GLN A 665 35.27 -3.68 10.74
C GLN A 665 35.13 -3.05 9.35
N LEU A 666 36.21 -2.43 8.89
CA LEU A 666 36.31 -1.88 7.55
C LEU A 666 37.22 -2.74 6.67
N LYS A 667 36.96 -2.70 5.37
CA LYS A 667 37.89 -3.13 4.33
C LYS A 667 38.19 -1.94 3.43
N VAL A 668 39.46 -1.56 3.37
CA VAL A 668 39.96 -0.41 2.60
C VAL A 668 40.91 -0.96 1.56
N GLY A 669 40.45 -1.04 0.31
CA GLY A 669 41.14 -1.80 -0.74
C GLY A 669 41.29 -3.27 -0.36
N ARG A 670 42.54 -3.72 -0.14
CA ARG A 670 42.85 -5.11 0.27
C ARG A 670 43.06 -5.29 1.78
N GLN A 671 43.10 -4.21 2.54
CA GLN A 671 43.42 -4.24 3.96
C GLN A 671 42.14 -4.27 4.81
N ASN A 672 42.12 -5.15 5.80
CA ASN A 672 41.11 -5.13 6.86
C ASN A 672 41.59 -4.18 7.95
N VAL A 673 40.76 -3.20 8.29
CA VAL A 673 41.04 -2.18 9.30
C VAL A 673 39.96 -2.24 10.36
N GLN A 674 40.37 -2.41 11.61
CA GLN A 674 39.47 -2.20 12.75
C GLN A 674 39.71 -0.81 13.31
N CYS A 675 38.65 -0.02 13.42
CA CYS A 675 38.69 1.31 14.00
C CYS A 675 37.34 1.62 14.64
N ASN A 676 37.28 2.71 15.40
CA ASN A 676 36.05 3.20 15.95
C ASN A 676 35.27 3.99 14.88
N GLU A 677 33.96 3.79 14.86
CA GLU A 677 33.00 4.75 14.33
C GLU A 677 32.53 5.59 15.50
N VAL A 678 32.70 6.91 15.40
CA VAL A 678 32.36 7.88 16.44
C VAL A 678 31.32 8.85 15.88
N ILE A 679 30.18 8.96 16.56
CA ILE A 679 29.11 9.88 16.20
C ILE A 679 29.04 10.96 17.27
N GLN A 680 29.20 12.21 16.85
CA GLN A 680 28.99 13.37 17.71
C GLN A 680 27.61 13.97 17.39
N CYS A 681 26.78 14.12 18.41
CA CYS A 681 25.51 14.82 18.37
C CYS A 681 25.70 16.26 18.84
N LYS A 682 25.29 17.23 18.02
CA LYS A 682 25.35 18.65 18.41
C LYS A 682 24.00 19.31 18.30
N LEU A 683 23.46 19.72 19.44
CA LEU A 683 22.28 20.60 19.51
C LEU A 683 22.76 22.05 19.60
N LEU A 684 22.52 22.84 18.56
CA LEU A 684 22.79 24.29 18.56
C LEU A 684 21.51 25.08 18.87
N GLN A 685 21.67 26.33 19.32
CA GLN A 685 20.55 27.26 19.46
C GLN A 685 19.94 27.59 18.10
N THR A 686 18.64 27.87 18.09
CA THR A 686 17.87 28.25 16.90
C THR A 686 18.59 29.40 16.18
N LYS A 687 18.81 29.27 14.86
CA LYS A 687 19.55 30.18 13.95
C LYS A 687 21.08 30.04 13.88
N GLN A 688 21.75 29.32 14.80
CA GLN A 688 23.19 29.05 14.65
C GLN A 688 23.46 27.99 13.57
N LYS A 689 24.58 28.15 12.85
CA LYS A 689 25.03 27.19 11.82
C LYS A 689 26.33 26.50 12.23
N ILE A 690 26.52 25.27 11.77
CA ILE A 690 27.81 24.60 11.85
C ILE A 690 28.73 25.13 10.74
N HIS A 691 29.90 25.60 11.14
CA HIS A 691 30.99 26.04 10.27
C HIS A 691 32.17 25.06 10.36
N GLU A 692 33.11 25.17 9.42
CA GLU A 692 34.29 24.29 9.32
C GLU A 692 35.10 24.24 10.63
N ASP A 693 35.40 25.39 11.25
CA ASP A 693 36.14 25.45 12.52
C ASP A 693 35.42 24.73 13.66
N ALA A 694 34.09 24.87 13.73
CA ALA A 694 33.29 24.19 14.74
C ALA A 694 33.30 22.68 14.50
N TYR A 695 33.16 22.26 13.24
CA TYR A 695 33.26 20.86 12.85
C TYR A 695 34.63 20.25 13.21
N ALA A 696 35.72 20.94 12.85
CA ALA A 696 37.09 20.50 13.12
C ALA A 696 37.36 20.35 14.62
N LYS A 697 36.87 21.28 15.45
CA LYS A 697 36.96 21.19 16.92
C LYS A 697 36.23 19.96 17.48
N GLU A 698 35.01 19.72 17.01
CA GLU A 698 34.20 18.56 17.45
C GLU A 698 34.82 17.23 16.98
N ARG A 699 35.46 17.20 15.81
CA ARG A 699 36.22 16.04 15.31
C ARG A 699 37.47 15.77 16.15
N ALA A 700 38.30 16.79 16.38
CA ALA A 700 39.60 16.65 17.06
C ALA A 700 39.47 16.14 18.50
N LYS A 701 38.36 16.46 19.18
CA LYS A 701 38.06 15.93 20.51
C LYS A 701 37.58 14.47 20.49
N ALA A 702 36.86 14.05 19.45
CA ALA A 702 36.08 12.80 19.47
C ALA A 702 36.75 11.62 18.73
N ALA A 703 37.46 11.88 17.65
CA ALA A 703 37.93 10.82 16.76
C ALA A 703 39.44 10.93 16.48
N ASN A 704 40.09 9.79 16.28
CA ASN A 704 41.44 9.75 15.76
C ASN A 704 41.42 10.15 14.28
N GLU A 705 42.07 11.26 13.95
CA GLU A 705 42.01 11.88 12.63
C GLU A 705 42.51 11.00 11.48
N SER A 706 43.35 10.02 11.79
CA SER A 706 44.03 9.17 10.81
C SER A 706 43.33 7.83 10.54
N SER A 707 42.50 7.36 11.49
CA SER A 707 41.94 6.00 11.43
C SER A 707 40.41 5.96 11.46
N ASP A 708 39.78 6.80 12.26
CA ASP A 708 38.39 6.62 12.68
C ASP A 708 37.39 7.08 11.63
N VAL A 709 36.19 6.53 11.69
CA VAL A 709 35.03 7.09 10.97
C VAL A 709 34.36 8.08 11.91
N PHE A 710 34.21 9.32 11.48
CA PHE A 710 33.59 10.37 12.30
C PHE A 710 32.32 10.88 11.63
N LEU A 711 31.24 11.01 12.38
CA LEU A 711 29.99 11.59 11.90
C LEU A 711 29.48 12.65 12.87
N LEU A 712 29.35 13.90 12.42
CA LEU A 712 28.65 14.93 13.18
C LEU A 712 27.17 14.94 12.76
N VAL A 713 26.26 14.81 13.72
CA VAL A 713 24.81 14.88 13.49
C VAL A 713 24.24 16.07 14.25
N THR A 714 23.53 16.94 13.55
CA THR A 714 22.92 18.14 14.13
C THR A 714 21.59 18.48 13.45
N PRO A 715 20.60 18.99 14.20
CA PRO A 715 19.39 19.58 13.60
C PRO A 715 19.63 20.99 13.05
N ALA A 716 20.81 21.58 13.25
CA ALA A 716 21.14 22.91 12.74
C ALA A 716 21.54 22.87 11.26
N GLN A 717 21.42 24.00 10.57
CA GLN A 717 21.99 24.15 9.23
C GLN A 717 23.53 24.15 9.29
N ALA A 718 24.18 23.75 8.20
CA ALA A 718 25.62 23.88 8.04
C ALA A 718 25.97 24.78 6.86
N THR A 719 27.12 25.45 6.91
CA THR A 719 27.70 26.09 5.73
C THR A 719 28.32 25.05 4.79
N GLU A 720 28.61 25.45 3.57
CA GLU A 720 29.38 24.64 2.63
C GLU A 720 30.87 24.69 3.02
N PHE A 721 31.46 23.51 3.20
CA PHE A 721 32.88 23.29 3.45
C PHE A 721 33.22 21.83 3.15
N ASP A 722 34.48 21.57 2.80
CA ASP A 722 34.97 20.24 2.47
C ASP A 722 35.15 19.38 3.73
N LEU A 723 34.82 18.10 3.61
CA LEU A 723 34.93 17.15 4.72
C LEU A 723 36.19 16.27 4.54
N PRO A 724 36.97 16.02 5.61
CA PRO A 724 38.10 15.10 5.54
C PRO A 724 37.68 13.66 5.17
N PRO A 725 38.61 12.82 4.70
CA PRO A 725 38.34 11.39 4.48
C PRO A 725 37.72 10.72 5.71
N ARG A 726 36.78 9.80 5.49
CA ARG A 726 36.02 9.09 6.56
C ARG A 726 35.23 9.98 7.54
N CYS A 727 35.08 11.26 7.22
CA CYS A 727 34.38 12.22 8.05
C CYS A 727 33.08 12.66 7.37
N GLY A 728 31.99 12.66 8.13
CA GLY A 728 30.65 12.97 7.65
C GLY A 728 29.94 14.04 8.47
N LEU A 729 28.89 14.61 7.87
CA LEU A 729 27.99 15.59 8.44
C LEU A 729 26.54 15.27 8.04
N VAL A 730 25.65 15.23 9.03
CA VAL A 730 24.20 15.26 8.83
C VAL A 730 23.68 16.54 9.49
N SER A 731 23.46 17.57 8.69
CA SER A 731 22.84 18.82 9.13
C SER A 731 21.34 18.81 8.85
N ALA A 732 20.63 19.90 9.14
CA ALA A 732 19.23 20.11 8.75
C ALA A 732 18.96 19.79 7.27
N ASN A 733 19.91 20.10 6.38
CA ASN A 733 19.79 19.90 4.93
C ASN A 733 19.82 18.42 4.53
N GLU A 734 20.60 17.62 5.25
CA GLU A 734 20.77 16.18 5.00
C GLU A 734 19.81 15.32 5.83
N PHE A 735 19.20 15.90 6.88
CA PHE A 735 18.46 15.16 7.90
C PHE A 735 17.38 14.26 7.30
N GLY A 736 16.54 14.81 6.41
CA GLY A 736 15.49 14.06 5.73
C GLY A 736 16.01 12.93 4.84
N ARG A 737 17.15 13.16 4.17
CA ARG A 737 17.77 12.19 3.27
C ARG A 737 18.44 11.05 4.03
N TYR A 738 19.05 11.35 5.18
CA TYR A 738 19.74 10.38 6.03
C TYR A 738 18.76 9.55 6.86
N PHE A 739 17.87 10.19 7.63
CA PHE A 739 16.96 9.48 8.53
C PHE A 739 15.73 8.89 7.83
N GLY A 740 15.41 9.34 6.61
CA GLY A 740 14.33 8.75 5.80
C GLY A 740 12.99 8.77 6.56
N PRO A 741 12.27 7.64 6.70
CA PRO A 741 10.99 7.62 7.41
C PRO A 741 11.06 8.00 8.90
N PHE A 742 12.24 7.97 9.54
CA PHE A 742 12.41 8.45 10.92
C PHE A 742 12.36 9.98 11.06
N THR A 743 12.43 10.70 9.94
CA THR A 743 12.47 12.16 9.92
C THR A 743 11.24 12.77 10.57
N SER A 744 10.03 12.25 10.34
CA SER A 744 8.78 12.84 10.86
C SER A 744 8.80 13.04 12.37
N ARG A 745 9.25 12.04 13.12
CA ARG A 745 9.26 12.08 14.59
C ARG A 745 10.49 12.81 15.13
N ALA A 746 11.67 12.53 14.58
CA ALA A 746 12.89 13.16 15.04
C ALA A 746 12.88 14.66 14.74
N TYR A 747 12.65 15.06 13.49
CA TYR A 747 12.71 16.46 13.06
C TYR A 747 11.70 17.34 13.81
N ARG A 748 10.47 16.85 14.07
CA ARG A 748 9.46 17.58 14.86
C ARG A 748 9.82 17.72 16.32
N SER A 749 10.39 16.69 16.94
CA SER A 749 10.84 16.82 18.33
C SER A 749 11.98 17.83 18.49
N PHE A 750 12.78 18.09 17.45
CA PHE A 750 13.85 19.10 17.48
C PHE A 750 13.40 20.53 17.15
N LEU A 751 12.46 20.71 16.21
CA LEU A 751 12.11 22.04 15.69
C LEU A 751 10.81 22.62 16.23
N GLU A 752 9.91 21.77 16.71
CA GLU A 752 8.65 22.21 17.30
C GLU A 752 8.67 21.77 18.77
N PRO A 753 9.36 22.42 19.73
CA PRO A 753 9.20 22.08 21.14
C PRO A 753 7.73 22.27 21.60
N PRO A 754 7.25 21.56 22.63
CA PRO A 754 5.90 21.75 23.14
C PRO A 754 5.76 23.17 23.67
N ASN A 755 4.62 23.77 23.36
CA ASN A 755 4.25 25.06 23.92
C ASN A 755 3.68 24.84 25.33
N ILE A 756 4.25 25.52 26.32
CA ILE A 756 3.89 25.34 27.72
C ILE A 756 2.40 25.64 28.00
N ASN A 757 1.82 26.55 27.22
CA ASN A 757 0.43 27.00 27.36
C ASN A 757 -0.58 26.08 26.67
N THR A 758 -0.16 25.20 25.77
CA THR A 758 -1.08 24.37 24.97
C THR A 758 -0.80 22.86 25.02
N ALA A 759 0.40 22.43 25.40
CA ALA A 759 0.76 21.01 25.45
C ALA A 759 -0.14 20.21 26.40
N SER A 760 -0.55 19.00 26.03
CA SER A 760 -1.40 18.15 26.88
C SER A 760 -0.65 17.62 28.11
N PHE A 761 -1.39 17.05 29.07
CA PHE A 761 -0.78 16.38 30.23
C PHE A 761 0.19 15.26 29.80
N HIS A 762 -0.21 14.45 28.80
CA HIS A 762 0.62 13.37 28.28
C HIS A 762 1.84 13.86 27.52
N GLU A 763 1.76 15.01 26.85
CA GLU A 763 2.92 15.62 26.20
C GLU A 763 3.91 16.17 27.23
N LEU A 764 3.41 16.86 28.25
CA LEU A 764 4.23 17.44 29.31
C LEU A 764 4.98 16.37 30.10
N ARG A 765 4.29 15.30 30.54
CA ARG A 765 4.90 14.23 31.36
C ARG A 765 5.96 13.40 30.62
N ARG A 766 6.02 13.50 29.28
CA ARG A 766 7.02 12.82 28.46
C ARG A 766 8.36 13.57 28.43
N LEU A 767 8.38 14.84 28.83
CA LEU A 767 9.62 15.60 28.94
C LEU A 767 10.41 15.10 30.15
N GLU A 768 11.67 14.71 29.92
CA GLU A 768 12.52 14.17 30.97
C GLU A 768 12.75 15.23 32.06
N GLY A 769 12.25 14.96 33.26
CA GLY A 769 12.30 15.89 34.40
C GLY A 769 11.00 16.68 34.63
N VAL A 770 9.97 16.45 33.82
CA VAL A 770 8.58 16.85 34.09
C VAL A 770 7.78 15.60 34.46
N GLY A 771 7.70 15.29 35.76
CA GLY A 771 6.83 14.20 36.24
C GLY A 771 5.36 14.62 36.30
N ASP A 772 4.47 13.67 36.62
CA ASP A 772 3.02 13.89 36.71
C ASP A 772 2.65 15.12 37.57
N ALA A 773 3.31 15.31 38.71
CA ALA A 773 3.09 16.44 39.60
C ALA A 773 3.47 17.80 38.94
N THR A 774 4.56 17.83 38.18
CA THR A 774 5.00 19.06 37.49
C THR A 774 4.11 19.36 36.29
N ALA A 775 3.72 18.34 35.52
CA ALA A 775 2.77 18.48 34.42
C ALA A 775 1.41 19.00 34.94
N ALA A 776 0.89 18.42 36.02
CA ALA A 776 -0.34 18.89 36.66
C ALA A 776 -0.21 20.34 37.15
N LYS A 777 0.93 20.70 37.75
CA LYS A 777 1.20 22.08 38.18
C LYS A 777 1.24 23.07 37.00
N ILE A 778 1.90 22.72 35.89
CA ILE A 778 1.93 23.53 34.66
C ILE A 778 0.50 23.79 34.17
N ILE A 779 -0.33 22.76 34.12
CA ILE A 779 -1.72 22.86 33.66
C ILE A 779 -2.56 23.73 34.62
N ALA A 780 -2.44 23.52 35.93
CA ALA A 780 -3.15 24.33 36.92
C ALA A 780 -2.78 25.81 36.81
N GLU A 781 -1.47 26.10 36.72
CA GLU A 781 -0.95 27.46 36.62
C GLU A 781 -1.38 28.16 35.32
N ARG A 782 -1.22 27.51 34.15
CA ARG A 782 -1.60 28.15 32.88
C ARG A 782 -3.10 28.41 32.75
N THR A 783 -3.93 27.64 33.46
CA THR A 783 -5.40 27.84 33.50
C THR A 783 -5.77 29.10 34.27
N ILE A 784 -4.98 29.49 35.28
CA ILE A 784 -5.12 30.78 35.98
C ILE A 784 -4.67 31.91 35.05
N ARG A 785 -3.47 31.78 34.49
CA ARG A 785 -2.89 32.74 33.55
C ARG A 785 -1.81 32.06 32.71
N ARG A 786 -1.87 32.27 31.39
CA ARG A 786 -0.83 31.82 30.44
C ARG A 786 0.56 32.34 30.83
N PHE A 787 1.57 31.53 30.57
CA PHE A 787 2.97 31.90 30.72
C PHE A 787 3.40 32.80 29.56
N SER A 788 3.91 33.99 29.85
CA SER A 788 4.37 34.93 28.81
C SER A 788 5.76 34.57 28.28
N ASN A 789 6.66 34.13 29.16
CA ASN A 789 8.04 33.80 28.81
C ASN A 789 8.66 32.85 29.85
N LEU A 790 9.90 32.44 29.57
CA LEU A 790 10.69 31.57 30.44
C LEU A 790 10.77 32.08 31.88
N GLU A 791 11.01 33.36 32.08
CA GLU A 791 11.18 33.95 33.41
C GLU A 791 9.89 33.86 34.24
N ASP A 792 8.73 34.10 33.63
CA ASP A 792 7.41 33.89 34.26
C ASP A 792 7.21 32.42 34.66
N ALA A 793 7.53 31.49 33.75
CA ALA A 793 7.41 30.06 34.03
C ALA A 793 8.33 29.60 35.16
N LEU A 794 9.58 30.05 35.19
CA LEU A 794 10.53 29.71 36.25
C LEU A 794 10.01 30.19 37.61
N ASN A 795 9.54 31.42 37.71
CA ASN A 795 9.09 32.02 38.97
C ASN A 795 7.86 31.32 39.57
N ARG A 796 6.97 30.79 38.73
CA ARG A 796 5.72 30.14 39.16
C ARG A 796 5.90 28.65 39.40
N LEU A 797 6.72 27.99 38.57
CA LEU A 797 6.81 26.54 38.55
C LEU A 797 7.93 25.99 39.44
N VAL A 798 9.06 26.68 39.55
CA VAL A 798 10.27 26.12 40.15
C VAL A 798 10.78 26.98 41.32
N PRO A 799 10.99 26.41 42.52
CA PRO A 799 11.53 27.16 43.66
C PRO A 799 13.01 27.55 43.51
N SER A 800 13.75 26.89 42.60
CA SER A 800 15.14 27.20 42.24
C SER A 800 15.26 27.39 40.73
N LYS A 801 15.87 28.50 40.30
CA LYS A 801 16.19 28.76 38.89
C LYS A 801 17.33 27.88 38.34
N LYS A 802 17.92 27.03 39.18
CA LYS A 802 18.95 26.05 38.81
C LYS A 802 18.40 24.63 39.02
N GLY A 803 18.32 23.85 37.94
CA GLY A 803 17.85 22.45 37.97
C GLY A 803 17.38 21.95 36.59
N LYS A 804 17.18 20.63 36.46
CA LYS A 804 16.71 19.99 35.19
C LYS A 804 15.41 20.65 34.70
N THR A 805 14.43 20.88 35.55
CA THR A 805 13.14 21.49 35.17
C THR A 805 13.29 22.89 34.56
N ALA A 806 14.19 23.73 35.08
CA ALA A 806 14.45 25.06 34.53
C ALA A 806 15.04 24.99 33.10
N MET A 807 15.94 24.03 32.86
CA MET A 807 16.49 23.76 31.53
C MET A 807 15.41 23.28 30.54
N ILE A 808 14.45 22.47 30.99
CA ILE A 808 13.33 22.02 30.14
C ILE A 808 12.46 23.21 29.76
N LEU A 809 12.06 24.03 30.74
CA LEU A 809 11.22 25.21 30.52
C LEU A 809 11.88 26.21 29.56
N SER A 810 13.21 26.32 29.58
CA SER A 810 13.97 27.19 28.67
C SER A 810 13.94 26.77 27.20
N ARG A 811 13.51 25.53 26.93
CA ARG A 811 13.41 24.97 25.58
C ARG A 811 11.96 24.77 25.12
N MET A 812 10.98 25.08 25.97
CA MET A 812 9.57 25.12 25.56
C MET A 812 9.28 26.39 24.76
N HIS A 813 8.25 26.34 23.93
CA HIS A 813 7.74 27.50 23.20
C HIS A 813 6.78 28.32 24.08
N TYR A 814 6.81 29.65 23.93
CA TYR A 814 5.89 30.57 24.59
C TYR A 814 5.12 31.36 23.52
N ASP A 815 3.88 31.78 23.81
CA ASP A 815 3.00 32.38 22.79
C ASP A 815 3.56 33.69 22.18
N ASP A 816 4.47 34.38 22.87
CA ASP A 816 5.10 35.63 22.39
C ASP A 816 6.25 35.41 21.38
N ASP A 817 6.66 34.15 21.11
CA ASP A 817 7.69 33.84 20.11
C ASP A 817 7.23 34.08 18.66
N GLU A 818 5.93 34.37 18.44
CA GLU A 818 5.34 34.71 17.13
C GLU A 818 5.66 36.13 16.62
N ALA A 819 6.31 36.99 17.43
CA ALA A 819 6.55 38.39 17.05
C ALA A 819 7.65 38.60 15.99
N ASP A 820 8.42 37.56 15.62
CA ASP A 820 9.60 37.67 14.72
C ASP A 820 9.66 36.57 13.62
N LEU A 821 8.51 36.01 13.19
CA LEU A 821 8.42 35.07 12.04
C LEU A 821 7.99 35.74 10.74
#